data_AF-A0A2N2NY24-F1
#
_entry.id   AF-A0A2N2NY24-F1
#
_cell.length_a   1.000
_cell.length_b   1.000
_cell.length_c   1.000
_cell.angle_alpha   90.00
_cell.angle_beta   90.00
_cell.angle_gamma   90.00
#
_symmetry.space_group_name_H-M   'P 1'
#
loop_
_entity.id
_entity.type
_entity.pdbx_description
1 polymer ?
#
loop_
_entity_poly.entity_id
_entity_poly.type
_entity_poly.pdbx_seq_one_letter_code
_entity_poly.pdbx_strand_id
1 'polypeptide(L)'
;MKFQKFDFLFKFISLVVIFGLLLTGCSNLPEDASNNIIIDKPEQYQQELTYTEVEFILEIPKPIQNEIVFEQVDDITGIEINPTRYVMEKLDDNHYKLILPVRVPSLIKYRFYKNNGLPIYESNAFNQVIEYRMAYINSPSSINNQLTNWKDEQYAYNYGRVSGQAINAQTNSPIPNALVAVGGVHSYTNSLGNFIIENLPPGKHNLTIISTDGEYQTFQQEAIVGEGLTTPASIGLSASKFVTVSFIVKPPEDNPDQAPLKILGNTYQLGNVFGNIYNGTSIAPARAPRLSALPDGNYSITMSLPSGFDLRYKYSLGDGFWNAELNSENNFVVRQIIVPDKDTIIHDFIQSWKSNNSQSVEFVVNVPENTPNTDKISIQFNSFGWSPPIHMWQISDYQWTYRLFGPYHLLSKIEYRICRNDACGSADDGSAPVNGYSFNTSSLPEVLNVNVTQWKGWDQEVDAPSLIAPEIINRGSDFIAGFAFSDNYNVNTPIYVESAYKNILGVNANTIVIPVKWTLQSLNPVVLSPITGKNPLWKDLVLMIQKAQNQNLKVWLSPAIELSPLSVKQLVQQDLQTNWQQNFSSLNIEFMIFAADLANYMNIEGVIYPTDILHLNKIENYESLSEIMKSDTISQISNIKSRFKNKVFISLGDNTNPSPGLLEAVDGFVFTPKINFVESEYVRVDYQSTFKAYLDDYIFTNFSVYNKPIFINLDIPSVKGVEYGCVILEEECYDFEIFNQLDNSSQTMELEVDLVTQVELYNSAFKAINETEWVNGIISQGYNPQVAIMDSSSSTRGKPAIGVFWYWFPRMLGINK
;
A
#
# COMPACT_ATOMS: atom_id res chain seq x y z
N MET A 1 72.80 -11.79 7.52
CA MET A 1 73.07 -13.25 7.40
C MET A 1 71.72 -13.95 7.26
N LYS A 2 71.47 -14.57 6.10
CA LYS A 2 70.38 -15.50 5.73
C LYS A 2 68.91 -15.10 6.04
N PHE A 3 68.21 -14.56 5.03
CA PHE A 3 66.86 -14.97 4.57
C PHE A 3 66.35 -14.05 3.43
N GLN A 4 67.11 -13.97 2.32
CA GLN A 4 66.75 -13.14 1.14
C GLN A 4 67.01 -13.85 -0.19
N LYS A 5 67.01 -15.19 -0.20
CA LYS A 5 67.35 -16.02 -1.39
C LYS A 5 66.28 -17.01 -1.84
N PHE A 6 65.04 -16.93 -1.33
CA PHE A 6 63.96 -17.85 -1.75
C PHE A 6 62.86 -17.23 -2.63
N ASP A 7 62.78 -15.90 -2.75
CA ASP A 7 61.72 -15.24 -3.54
C ASP A 7 62.03 -15.03 -5.03
N PHE A 8 63.29 -15.19 -5.45
CA PHE A 8 63.69 -14.98 -6.85
C PHE A 8 63.55 -16.26 -7.70
N LEU A 9 63.53 -17.44 -7.07
CA LEU A 9 63.49 -18.73 -7.77
C LEU A 9 62.07 -19.11 -8.24
N PHE A 10 61.02 -18.65 -7.54
CA PHE A 10 59.63 -18.96 -7.88
C PHE A 10 59.07 -18.08 -9.01
N LYS A 11 59.55 -16.83 -9.13
CA LYS A 11 59.15 -15.91 -10.21
C LYS A 11 59.71 -16.28 -11.59
N PHE A 12 60.80 -17.05 -11.66
CA PHE A 12 61.40 -17.45 -12.94
C PHE A 12 60.75 -18.71 -13.54
N ILE A 13 60.10 -19.56 -12.73
CA ILE A 13 59.48 -20.81 -13.20
C ILE A 13 58.05 -20.57 -13.73
N SER A 14 57.30 -19.59 -13.19
CA SER A 14 55.97 -19.26 -13.72
C SER A 14 55.99 -18.53 -15.07
N LEU A 15 57.08 -17.84 -15.42
CA LEU A 15 57.17 -17.10 -16.70
C LEU A 15 57.51 -18.00 -17.90
N VAL A 16 58.13 -19.16 -17.66
CA VAL A 16 58.58 -20.08 -18.73
C VAL A 16 57.48 -21.04 -19.18
N VAL A 17 56.48 -21.34 -18.34
CA VAL A 17 55.34 -22.19 -18.72
C VAL A 17 54.31 -21.44 -19.57
N ILE A 18 54.20 -20.12 -19.40
CA ILE A 18 53.22 -19.29 -20.13
C ILE A 18 53.71 -18.93 -21.55
N PHE A 19 55.02 -18.99 -21.83
CA PHE A 19 55.58 -18.72 -23.16
C PHE A 19 55.76 -19.98 -24.05
N GLY A 20 55.53 -21.18 -23.50
CA GLY A 20 55.77 -22.46 -24.18
C GLY A 20 54.62 -23.00 -25.04
N LEU A 21 53.44 -22.38 -25.03
CA LEU A 21 52.27 -22.85 -25.79
C LEU A 21 51.92 -22.00 -27.01
N LEU A 22 52.78 -21.05 -27.41
CA LEU A 22 52.51 -20.12 -28.52
C LEU A 22 53.26 -20.40 -29.84
N LEU A 23 53.98 -21.51 -30.02
CA LEU A 23 54.75 -21.73 -31.26
C LEU A 23 54.84 -23.20 -31.73
N THR A 24 53.77 -23.69 -32.35
CA THR A 24 53.76 -24.71 -33.43
C THR A 24 52.44 -24.53 -34.20
N GLY A 25 52.31 -24.34 -35.50
CA GLY A 25 53.18 -24.33 -36.68
C GLY A 25 52.29 -24.02 -37.91
N CYS A 26 52.90 -23.56 -39.00
CA CYS A 26 52.25 -22.97 -40.18
C CYS A 26 51.49 -23.92 -41.13
N SER A 27 50.56 -23.29 -41.88
CA SER A 27 50.23 -23.42 -43.31
C SER A 27 49.58 -24.69 -43.88
N ASN A 28 48.32 -24.56 -44.31
CA ASN A 28 47.84 -24.82 -45.68
C ASN A 28 46.42 -24.21 -45.86
N LEU A 29 46.25 -23.35 -46.86
CA LEU A 29 44.94 -22.93 -47.43
C LEU A 29 44.64 -23.87 -48.61
N PRO A 30 43.37 -24.25 -48.86
CA PRO A 30 42.53 -23.41 -49.71
C PRO A 30 41.01 -23.40 -49.43
N GLU A 31 40.40 -22.36 -50.01
CA GLU A 31 39.02 -22.21 -50.49
C GLU A 31 37.87 -21.87 -49.53
N ASP A 32 37.17 -20.82 -49.97
CA ASP A 32 35.97 -20.20 -49.44
C ASP A 32 34.96 -21.18 -48.83
N ALA A 33 34.88 -21.16 -47.50
CA ALA A 33 33.61 -21.37 -46.82
C ALA A 33 33.14 -19.99 -46.37
N SER A 34 32.08 -19.50 -47.01
CA SER A 34 31.25 -18.42 -46.50
C SER A 34 30.99 -18.68 -45.01
N ASN A 35 31.67 -17.96 -44.14
CA ASN A 35 31.25 -17.82 -42.76
C ASN A 35 29.96 -17.00 -42.82
N ASN A 36 28.85 -17.70 -43.03
CA ASN A 36 27.58 -17.28 -42.48
C ASN A 36 27.86 -17.12 -40.99
N ILE A 37 28.09 -15.87 -40.58
CA ILE A 37 27.84 -15.47 -39.21
C ILE A 37 26.37 -15.81 -39.03
N ILE A 38 26.11 -16.96 -38.41
CA ILE A 38 24.81 -17.23 -37.82
C ILE A 38 24.73 -16.18 -36.74
N ILE A 39 24.10 -15.05 -37.08
CA ILE A 39 23.54 -14.14 -36.09
C ILE A 39 22.50 -15.02 -35.43
N ASP A 40 22.85 -15.65 -34.30
CA ASP A 40 21.88 -16.29 -33.44
C ASP A 40 20.84 -15.21 -33.15
N LYS A 41 19.67 -15.37 -33.76
CA LYS A 41 18.52 -14.56 -33.39
C LYS A 41 18.33 -14.79 -31.90
N PRO A 42 18.21 -13.74 -31.08
CA PRO A 42 17.95 -13.93 -29.66
C PRO A 42 16.71 -14.82 -29.53
N GLU A 43 16.90 -16.02 -28.96
CA GLU A 43 15.83 -16.98 -28.83
C GLU A 43 15.02 -16.61 -27.59
N GLN A 44 13.74 -16.35 -27.79
CA GLN A 44 12.81 -16.09 -26.70
C GLN A 44 12.78 -17.31 -25.78
N TYR A 45 12.94 -17.12 -24.47
CA TYR A 45 12.81 -18.21 -23.51
C TYR A 45 11.47 -18.91 -23.70
N GLN A 46 11.53 -20.22 -23.86
CA GLN A 46 10.39 -21.11 -23.97
C GLN A 46 10.48 -22.18 -22.90
N GLN A 47 9.34 -22.45 -22.27
CA GLN A 47 9.16 -23.56 -21.37
C GLN A 47 8.01 -24.40 -21.91
N GLU A 48 8.29 -25.65 -22.24
CA GLU A 48 7.28 -26.62 -22.61
C GLU A 48 6.43 -26.93 -21.37
N LEU A 49 5.16 -26.51 -21.40
CA LEU A 49 4.21 -26.73 -20.32
C LEU A 49 3.14 -27.71 -20.78
N THR A 50 2.83 -28.68 -19.93
CA THR A 50 1.74 -29.62 -20.16
C THR A 50 0.40 -28.91 -19.98
N TYR A 51 -0.58 -29.32 -20.78
CA TYR A 51 -1.96 -28.85 -20.67
C TYR A 51 -2.83 -29.91 -19.98
N THR A 52 -3.82 -29.44 -19.24
CA THR A 52 -4.93 -30.24 -18.73
C THR A 52 -6.25 -29.58 -19.08
N GLU A 53 -7.33 -30.35 -19.16
CA GLU A 53 -8.68 -29.82 -19.21
C GLU A 53 -9.20 -29.55 -17.80
N VAL A 54 -9.87 -28.41 -17.63
CA VAL A 54 -10.55 -28.03 -16.39
C VAL A 54 -11.96 -27.63 -16.71
N GLU A 55 -12.91 -28.13 -15.91
CA GLU A 55 -14.30 -27.75 -16.01
C GLU A 55 -14.63 -26.66 -14.98
N PHE A 56 -15.16 -25.53 -15.43
CA PHE A 56 -15.76 -24.51 -14.55
C PHE A 56 -17.26 -24.66 -14.61
N ILE A 57 -17.88 -24.91 -13.46
CA ILE A 57 -19.33 -25.02 -13.31
C ILE A 57 -19.80 -23.81 -12.51
N LEU A 58 -20.79 -23.10 -13.04
CA LEU A 58 -21.46 -21.99 -12.37
C LEU A 58 -22.92 -22.33 -12.13
N GLU A 59 -23.35 -22.23 -10.87
CA GLU A 59 -24.74 -22.26 -10.47
C GLU A 59 -25.24 -20.82 -10.25
N ILE A 60 -26.36 -20.46 -10.88
CA ILE A 60 -27.03 -19.17 -10.72
C ILE A 60 -28.35 -19.33 -9.94
N PRO A 61 -28.77 -18.35 -9.13
CA PRO A 61 -29.97 -18.44 -8.29
C PRO A 61 -31.28 -18.50 -9.07
N LYS A 62 -31.30 -17.89 -10.26
CA LYS A 62 -32.51 -17.75 -11.06
C LYS A 62 -32.16 -17.87 -12.54
N PRO A 63 -33.01 -18.54 -13.34
CA PRO A 63 -32.78 -18.65 -14.77
C PRO A 63 -32.73 -17.29 -15.46
N ILE A 64 -31.80 -17.14 -16.40
CA ILE A 64 -31.65 -15.95 -17.24
C ILE A 64 -31.68 -16.33 -18.73
N GLN A 65 -31.99 -15.36 -19.58
CA GLN A 65 -31.93 -15.51 -21.04
C GLN A 65 -30.62 -15.01 -21.64
N ASN A 66 -29.91 -14.13 -20.90
CA ASN A 66 -28.65 -13.56 -21.31
C ASN A 66 -27.54 -14.63 -21.36
N GLU A 67 -26.57 -14.45 -22.27
CA GLU A 67 -25.35 -15.24 -22.26
C GLU A 67 -24.55 -14.98 -20.98
N ILE A 68 -24.01 -16.03 -20.38
CA ILE A 68 -23.04 -15.92 -19.29
C ILE A 68 -21.64 -16.03 -19.87
N VAL A 69 -20.78 -15.13 -19.43
CA VAL A 69 -19.39 -15.08 -19.83
C VAL A 69 -18.50 -15.33 -18.61
N PHE A 70 -17.55 -16.26 -18.78
CA PHE A 70 -16.38 -16.39 -17.94
C PHE A 70 -15.32 -15.40 -18.43
N GLU A 71 -14.92 -14.48 -17.57
CA GLU A 71 -13.88 -13.50 -17.84
C GLU A 71 -12.61 -13.89 -17.07
N GLN A 72 -11.60 -14.38 -17.78
CA GLN A 72 -10.27 -14.59 -17.23
C GLN A 72 -9.57 -13.22 -17.09
N VAL A 73 -9.14 -12.92 -15.88
CA VAL A 73 -8.55 -11.64 -15.50
C VAL A 73 -7.04 -11.65 -15.74
N ASP A 74 -6.53 -10.58 -16.34
CA ASP A 74 -5.11 -10.26 -16.45
C ASP A 74 -4.78 -9.11 -15.50
N ASP A 75 -4.51 -9.43 -14.25
CA ASP A 75 -4.25 -8.44 -13.20
C ASP A 75 -2.90 -7.72 -13.34
N ILE A 76 -2.04 -8.16 -14.27
CA ILE A 76 -0.77 -7.50 -14.57
C ILE A 76 -0.99 -6.35 -15.52
N THR A 77 -1.84 -6.51 -16.54
CA THR A 77 -2.30 -5.37 -17.36
C THR A 77 -3.29 -4.51 -16.57
N GLY A 78 -4.24 -5.15 -15.89
CA GLY A 78 -5.22 -4.56 -14.98
C GLY A 78 -6.46 -5.43 -14.84
N ILE A 79 -7.07 -5.48 -13.66
CA ILE A 79 -8.31 -6.25 -13.40
C ILE A 79 -9.40 -5.98 -14.45
N GLU A 80 -9.56 -4.72 -14.85
CA GLU A 80 -10.58 -4.30 -15.82
C GLU A 80 -10.07 -4.24 -17.26
N ILE A 81 -8.82 -4.67 -17.51
CA ILE A 81 -8.07 -4.41 -18.74
C ILE A 81 -7.51 -5.71 -19.32
N ASN A 82 -7.57 -5.87 -20.65
CA ASN A 82 -7.06 -7.03 -21.36
C ASN A 82 -7.61 -8.41 -20.88
N PRO A 83 -8.90 -8.54 -20.52
CA PRO A 83 -9.42 -9.85 -20.13
C PRO A 83 -9.55 -10.79 -21.32
N THR A 84 -9.49 -12.10 -21.05
CA THR A 84 -9.88 -13.13 -22.03
C THR A 84 -11.27 -13.66 -21.68
N ARG A 85 -12.17 -13.72 -22.66
CA ARG A 85 -13.60 -13.98 -22.42
C ARG A 85 -14.06 -15.25 -23.13
N TYR A 86 -14.86 -16.05 -22.43
CA TYR A 86 -15.42 -17.29 -22.93
C TYR A 86 -16.91 -17.36 -22.60
N VAL A 87 -17.74 -17.60 -23.61
CA VAL A 87 -19.17 -17.86 -23.38
C VAL A 87 -19.32 -19.24 -22.74
N MET A 88 -20.13 -19.33 -21.69
CA MET A 88 -20.41 -20.59 -21.01
C MET A 88 -21.60 -21.31 -21.67
N GLU A 89 -21.53 -22.64 -21.75
CA GLU A 89 -22.61 -23.49 -22.23
C GLU A 89 -23.68 -23.66 -21.14
N LYS A 90 -24.94 -23.41 -21.48
CA LYS A 90 -26.07 -23.66 -20.58
C LYS A 90 -26.33 -25.17 -20.49
N LEU A 91 -26.19 -25.75 -19.29
CA LEU A 91 -26.49 -27.17 -19.04
C LEU A 91 -27.98 -27.38 -18.74
N ASP A 92 -28.54 -26.53 -17.88
CA ASP A 92 -29.95 -26.48 -17.52
C ASP A 92 -30.34 -25.04 -17.14
N ASP A 93 -31.52 -24.84 -16.56
CA ASP A 93 -32.02 -23.51 -16.23
C ASP A 93 -31.16 -22.71 -15.24
N ASN A 94 -30.35 -23.37 -14.41
CA ASN A 94 -29.55 -22.74 -13.37
C ASN A 94 -28.05 -23.07 -13.44
N HIS A 95 -27.63 -24.01 -14.29
CA HIS A 95 -26.22 -24.43 -14.38
C HIS A 95 -25.60 -24.11 -15.74
N TYR A 96 -24.36 -23.62 -15.69
CA TYR A 96 -23.55 -23.28 -16.84
C TYR A 96 -22.17 -23.92 -16.72
N LYS A 97 -21.59 -24.32 -17.85
CA LYS A 97 -20.31 -25.02 -17.93
C LYS A 97 -19.36 -24.37 -18.92
N LEU A 98 -18.09 -24.41 -18.59
CA LEU A 98 -17.00 -24.09 -19.50
C LEU A 98 -15.88 -25.13 -19.32
N ILE A 99 -15.34 -25.67 -20.41
CA ILE A 99 -14.15 -26.52 -20.38
C ILE A 99 -13.00 -25.70 -20.97
N LEU A 100 -11.92 -25.52 -20.20
CA LEU A 100 -10.73 -24.79 -20.65
C LEU A 100 -9.48 -25.69 -20.63
N PRO A 101 -8.68 -25.67 -21.72
CA PRO A 101 -7.33 -26.21 -21.67
C PRO A 101 -6.41 -25.22 -20.94
N VAL A 102 -5.77 -25.69 -19.87
CA VAL A 102 -4.95 -24.87 -18.96
C VAL A 102 -3.57 -25.47 -18.84
N ARG A 103 -2.53 -24.63 -18.92
CA ARG A 103 -1.14 -25.02 -18.61
C ARG A 103 -1.00 -25.33 -17.14
N VAL A 104 -0.23 -26.34 -16.76
CA VAL A 104 -0.08 -26.72 -15.34
C VAL A 104 1.37 -26.66 -14.84
N PRO A 105 1.57 -26.27 -13.55
CA PRO A 105 0.56 -25.67 -12.67
C PRO A 105 0.18 -24.24 -13.11
N SER A 106 -1.01 -23.76 -12.78
CA SER A 106 -1.41 -22.36 -13.03
C SER A 106 -2.39 -21.85 -11.99
N LEU A 107 -2.24 -20.59 -11.61
CA LEU A 107 -3.24 -19.86 -10.82
C LEU A 107 -4.03 -18.95 -11.76
N ILE A 108 -5.31 -19.28 -11.96
CA ILE A 108 -6.23 -18.51 -12.80
C ILE A 108 -7.04 -17.57 -11.91
N LYS A 109 -7.03 -16.28 -12.24
CA LYS A 109 -7.98 -15.29 -11.74
C LYS A 109 -9.11 -15.11 -12.74
N TYR A 110 -10.36 -15.12 -12.29
CA TYR A 110 -11.52 -15.06 -13.17
C TYR A 110 -12.76 -14.48 -12.49
N ARG A 111 -13.77 -14.06 -13.25
CA ARG A 111 -15.08 -13.65 -12.74
C ARG A 111 -16.17 -13.90 -13.77
N PHE A 112 -17.42 -13.75 -13.36
CA PHE A 112 -18.58 -13.93 -14.24
C PHE A 112 -19.32 -12.63 -14.53
N TYR A 113 -19.87 -12.51 -15.74
CA TYR A 113 -20.86 -11.49 -16.07
C TYR A 113 -21.94 -12.05 -16.98
N LYS A 114 -23.15 -11.48 -16.92
CA LYS A 114 -24.20 -11.72 -17.92
C LYS A 114 -24.18 -10.62 -18.98
N ASN A 115 -24.31 -10.99 -20.24
CA ASN A 115 -24.27 -10.06 -21.37
C ASN A 115 -25.66 -9.46 -21.67
N ASN A 116 -25.84 -8.17 -21.42
CA ASN A 116 -27.09 -7.44 -21.70
C ASN A 116 -26.83 -6.16 -22.50
N GLY A 117 -26.02 -6.26 -23.55
CA GLY A 117 -25.51 -5.12 -24.31
C GLY A 117 -24.28 -4.49 -23.66
N LEU A 118 -24.33 -4.26 -22.34
CA LEU A 118 -23.15 -4.00 -21.51
C LEU A 118 -22.96 -5.15 -20.50
N PRO A 119 -21.71 -5.41 -20.05
CA PRO A 119 -21.44 -6.40 -19.02
C PRO A 119 -22.15 -6.06 -17.71
N ILE A 120 -22.90 -7.01 -17.16
CA ILE A 120 -23.43 -6.92 -15.80
C ILE A 120 -22.69 -7.96 -14.96
N TYR A 121 -21.69 -7.50 -14.21
CA TYR A 121 -20.81 -8.34 -13.42
C TYR A 121 -21.53 -8.97 -12.22
N GLU A 122 -21.01 -10.12 -11.79
CA GLU A 122 -21.38 -10.71 -10.51
C GLU A 122 -21.01 -9.78 -9.34
N SER A 123 -21.78 -9.86 -8.26
CA SER A 123 -21.54 -9.10 -7.04
C SER A 123 -21.73 -9.96 -5.79
N ASN A 124 -21.10 -9.54 -4.69
CA ASN A 124 -21.24 -10.19 -3.38
C ASN A 124 -22.58 -9.84 -2.71
N ALA A 125 -22.78 -10.32 -1.48
CA ALA A 125 -23.99 -10.07 -0.70
C ALA A 125 -24.26 -8.58 -0.38
N PHE A 126 -23.21 -7.76 -0.40
CA PHE A 126 -23.28 -6.30 -0.20
C PHE A 126 -23.41 -5.52 -1.53
N ASN A 127 -23.66 -6.24 -2.63
CA ASN A 127 -23.73 -5.72 -3.98
C ASN A 127 -22.44 -4.99 -4.45
N GLN A 128 -21.28 -5.38 -3.93
CA GLN A 128 -19.98 -4.96 -4.44
C GLN A 128 -19.56 -5.93 -5.56
N VAL A 129 -19.03 -5.39 -6.66
CA VAL A 129 -18.57 -6.20 -7.79
C VAL A 129 -17.43 -7.12 -7.34
N ILE A 130 -17.46 -8.38 -7.77
CA ILE A 130 -16.35 -9.31 -7.55
C ILE A 130 -15.18 -8.91 -8.44
N GLU A 131 -14.04 -8.55 -7.83
CA GLU A 131 -12.82 -8.25 -8.56
C GLU A 131 -12.31 -9.49 -9.31
N TYR A 132 -12.16 -10.60 -8.58
CA TYR A 132 -11.82 -11.90 -9.14
C TYR A 132 -12.02 -13.03 -8.12
N ARG A 133 -12.34 -14.21 -8.64
CA ARG A 133 -12.20 -15.54 -8.04
C ARG A 133 -10.81 -16.10 -8.38
N MET A 134 -10.37 -17.11 -7.65
CA MET A 134 -9.10 -17.80 -7.90
C MET A 134 -9.33 -19.30 -8.07
N ALA A 135 -8.59 -19.92 -8.99
CA ALA A 135 -8.49 -21.37 -9.12
C ALA A 135 -7.05 -21.78 -9.42
N TYR A 136 -6.50 -22.67 -8.60
CA TYR A 136 -5.21 -23.32 -8.80
C TYR A 136 -5.38 -24.65 -9.53
N ILE A 137 -4.76 -24.77 -10.69
CA ILE A 137 -4.88 -25.92 -11.58
C ILE A 137 -3.54 -26.64 -11.64
N ASN A 138 -3.49 -27.89 -11.23
CA ASN A 138 -2.30 -28.75 -11.31
C ASN A 138 -2.59 -30.15 -11.88
N SER A 139 -3.86 -30.48 -12.12
CA SER A 139 -4.34 -31.72 -12.69
C SER A 139 -5.74 -31.51 -13.30
N PRO A 140 -6.29 -32.46 -14.07
CA PRO A 140 -7.69 -32.38 -14.48
C PRO A 140 -8.61 -32.25 -13.27
N SER A 141 -9.54 -31.30 -13.30
CA SER A 141 -10.42 -31.01 -12.16
C SER A 141 -11.71 -30.31 -12.60
N SER A 142 -12.70 -30.29 -11.70
CA SER A 142 -13.91 -29.47 -11.82
C SER A 142 -13.94 -28.44 -10.70
N ILE A 143 -14.19 -27.18 -11.06
CA ILE A 143 -14.28 -26.03 -10.15
C ILE A 143 -15.73 -25.58 -10.08
N ASN A 144 -16.37 -25.85 -8.93
CA ASN A 144 -17.75 -25.46 -8.68
C ASN A 144 -17.82 -24.02 -8.14
N ASN A 145 -18.74 -23.24 -8.70
CA ASN A 145 -18.95 -21.84 -8.35
C ASN A 145 -20.44 -21.60 -8.07
N GLN A 146 -20.72 -20.94 -6.95
CA GLN A 146 -22.03 -20.36 -6.68
C GLN A 146 -21.99 -18.86 -7.01
N LEU A 147 -22.91 -18.39 -7.83
CA LEU A 147 -23.18 -16.96 -7.97
C LEU A 147 -23.85 -16.46 -6.69
N THR A 148 -23.43 -15.30 -6.18
CA THR A 148 -24.18 -14.59 -5.14
C THR A 148 -25.21 -13.68 -5.77
N ASN A 149 -24.80 -12.57 -6.38
CA ASN A 149 -25.72 -11.65 -7.04
C ASN A 149 -25.23 -11.29 -8.44
N TRP A 150 -26.12 -10.72 -9.25
CA TRP A 150 -25.71 -9.86 -10.35
C TRP A 150 -25.75 -8.41 -9.86
N LYS A 151 -24.93 -7.52 -10.41
CA LYS A 151 -24.86 -6.13 -9.94
C LYS A 151 -26.21 -5.39 -9.98
N ASP A 152 -27.10 -5.80 -10.87
CA ASP A 152 -28.46 -5.26 -11.09
C ASP A 152 -29.58 -6.02 -10.35
N GLU A 153 -29.31 -7.17 -9.75
CA GLU A 153 -30.33 -8.02 -9.10
C GLU A 153 -29.77 -8.66 -7.82
N GLN A 154 -30.39 -8.33 -6.68
CA GLN A 154 -30.05 -8.89 -5.38
C GLN A 154 -31.01 -10.01 -5.01
N TYR A 155 -30.47 -11.18 -4.69
CA TYR A 155 -31.24 -12.37 -4.32
C TYR A 155 -31.25 -12.55 -2.79
N ALA A 156 -32.36 -13.11 -2.30
CA ALA A 156 -32.50 -13.46 -0.90
C ALA A 156 -31.92 -14.85 -0.65
N TYR A 157 -30.80 -14.92 0.07
CA TYR A 157 -30.22 -16.16 0.58
C TYR A 157 -30.29 -16.22 2.09
N ASN A 158 -30.41 -17.44 2.60
CA ASN A 158 -29.94 -17.76 3.94
C ASN A 158 -28.43 -18.04 3.85
N TYR A 159 -27.62 -16.99 3.98
CA TYR A 159 -26.18 -17.12 3.83
C TYR A 159 -25.54 -18.03 4.89
N GLY A 160 -24.44 -18.67 4.54
CA GLY A 160 -23.51 -19.32 5.45
C GLY A 160 -22.14 -18.64 5.43
N ARG A 161 -21.15 -19.28 6.04
CA ARG A 161 -19.78 -18.74 6.12
C ARG A 161 -18.71 -19.83 6.12
N VAL A 162 -17.49 -19.44 5.77
CA VAL A 162 -16.29 -20.26 5.94
C VAL A 162 -15.41 -19.61 7.00
N SER A 163 -14.91 -20.40 7.95
CA SER A 163 -13.96 -19.95 8.95
C SER A 163 -12.86 -20.99 9.15
N GLY A 164 -11.62 -20.55 9.36
CA GLY A 164 -10.50 -21.46 9.38
C GLY A 164 -9.21 -20.88 9.93
N GLN A 165 -8.18 -21.70 9.89
CA GLN A 165 -6.82 -21.33 10.28
C GLN A 165 -5.82 -21.86 9.25
N ALA A 166 -4.87 -21.01 8.85
CA ALA A 166 -3.73 -21.36 8.03
C ALA A 166 -2.45 -21.43 8.88
N ILE A 167 -1.80 -22.58 8.85
CA ILE A 167 -0.54 -22.85 9.57
C ILE A 167 0.52 -23.37 8.62
N ASN A 168 1.78 -23.16 8.97
CA ASN A 168 2.91 -23.82 8.32
C ASN A 168 2.84 -25.32 8.66
N ALA A 169 2.70 -26.17 7.66
CA ALA A 169 2.51 -27.62 7.82
C ALA A 169 3.72 -28.31 8.48
N GLN A 170 4.92 -27.73 8.39
CA GLN A 170 6.13 -28.29 8.99
C GLN A 170 6.31 -27.86 10.46
N THR A 171 5.99 -26.61 10.79
CA THR A 171 6.30 -26.02 12.11
C THR A 171 5.08 -25.82 13.00
N ASN A 172 3.87 -26.00 12.45
CA ASN A 172 2.58 -25.63 13.06
C ASN A 172 2.49 -24.15 13.47
N SER A 173 3.40 -23.30 13.00
CA SER A 173 3.35 -21.87 13.28
C SER A 173 2.26 -21.21 12.42
N PRO A 174 1.48 -20.27 12.96
CA PRO A 174 0.51 -19.53 12.17
C PRO A 174 1.12 -18.76 11.00
N ILE A 175 0.34 -18.59 9.93
CA ILE A 175 0.76 -17.82 8.76
C ILE A 175 -0.06 -16.53 8.68
N PRO A 176 0.52 -15.36 8.99
CA PRO A 176 -0.16 -14.09 8.78
C PRO A 176 -0.23 -13.69 7.31
N ASN A 177 -1.26 -12.90 7.00
CA ASN A 177 -1.38 -12.14 5.75
C ASN A 177 -1.35 -13.01 4.47
N ALA A 178 -1.86 -14.25 4.55
CA ALA A 178 -2.19 -15.05 3.38
C ALA A 178 -3.56 -14.61 2.83
N LEU A 179 -3.64 -14.40 1.51
CA LEU A 179 -4.89 -14.04 0.84
C LEU A 179 -5.76 -15.29 0.71
N VAL A 180 -6.98 -15.22 1.23
CA VAL A 180 -8.02 -16.25 1.15
C VAL A 180 -9.12 -15.76 0.22
N ALA A 181 -9.51 -16.58 -0.77
CA ALA A 181 -10.66 -16.29 -1.62
C ALA A 181 -11.65 -17.46 -1.62
N VAL A 182 -12.93 -17.14 -1.37
CA VAL A 182 -14.07 -18.07 -1.47
C VAL A 182 -15.24 -17.31 -2.10
N GLY A 183 -15.84 -17.86 -3.16
CA GLY A 183 -16.97 -17.20 -3.82
C GLY A 183 -16.62 -15.84 -4.45
N GLY A 184 -15.33 -15.54 -4.64
CA GLY A 184 -14.85 -14.23 -5.09
C GLY A 184 -14.71 -13.18 -3.98
N VAL A 185 -15.14 -13.49 -2.76
CA VAL A 185 -14.92 -12.65 -1.58
C VAL A 185 -13.51 -12.92 -1.03
N HIS A 186 -12.78 -11.86 -0.73
CA HIS A 186 -11.40 -11.93 -0.22
C HIS A 186 -11.35 -11.67 1.28
N SER A 187 -10.42 -12.34 1.95
CA SER A 187 -10.07 -12.13 3.34
C SER A 187 -8.58 -12.42 3.55
N TYR A 188 -8.05 -12.07 4.72
CA TYR A 188 -6.65 -12.30 5.08
C TYR A 188 -6.54 -13.05 6.38
N THR A 189 -5.53 -13.91 6.47
CA THR A 189 -5.20 -14.54 7.74
C THR A 189 -4.59 -13.53 8.71
N ASN A 190 -5.04 -13.52 9.96
CA ASN A 190 -4.49 -12.66 11.01
C ASN A 190 -3.15 -13.23 11.56
N SER A 191 -2.58 -12.64 12.61
CA SER A 191 -1.31 -13.12 13.20
C SER A 191 -1.39 -14.52 13.84
N LEU A 192 -2.60 -14.99 14.12
CA LEU A 192 -2.91 -16.36 14.57
C LEU A 192 -3.25 -17.28 13.41
N GLY A 193 -3.14 -16.83 12.16
CA GLY A 193 -3.46 -17.60 10.97
C GLY A 193 -4.97 -17.75 10.73
N ASN A 194 -5.82 -17.17 11.58
CA ASN A 194 -7.27 -17.30 11.47
C ASN A 194 -7.82 -16.44 10.33
N PHE A 195 -8.88 -16.92 9.68
CA PHE A 195 -9.62 -16.18 8.68
C PHE A 195 -11.12 -16.50 8.75
N ILE A 196 -11.92 -15.58 8.22
CA ILE A 196 -13.35 -15.74 8.05
C ILE A 196 -13.80 -15.08 6.75
N ILE A 197 -14.74 -15.74 6.05
CA ILE A 197 -15.47 -15.21 4.90
C ILE A 197 -16.96 -15.41 5.17
N GLU A 198 -17.64 -14.28 5.37
CA GLU A 198 -19.06 -14.19 5.68
C GLU A 198 -19.92 -14.08 4.42
N ASN A 199 -21.23 -14.28 4.58
CA ASN A 199 -22.26 -14.06 3.57
C ASN A 199 -22.06 -14.83 2.25
N LEU A 200 -21.68 -16.11 2.34
CA LEU A 200 -21.60 -17.00 1.19
C LEU A 200 -22.95 -17.70 0.96
N PRO A 201 -23.49 -17.71 -0.27
CA PRO A 201 -24.70 -18.48 -0.56
C PRO A 201 -24.47 -19.97 -0.32
N PRO A 202 -25.48 -20.74 0.11
CA PRO A 202 -25.37 -22.19 0.24
C PRO A 202 -24.98 -22.83 -1.08
N GLY A 203 -24.17 -23.88 -1.03
CA GLY A 203 -23.69 -24.59 -2.21
C GLY A 203 -22.20 -24.88 -2.16
N LYS A 204 -21.65 -25.24 -3.33
CA LYS A 204 -20.23 -25.57 -3.49
C LYS A 204 -19.44 -24.33 -3.89
N HIS A 205 -18.36 -24.08 -3.17
CA HIS A 205 -17.44 -22.99 -3.44
C HIS A 205 -16.01 -23.50 -3.56
N ASN A 206 -15.22 -22.87 -4.42
CA ASN A 206 -13.78 -23.05 -4.42
C ASN A 206 -13.14 -22.16 -3.35
N LEU A 207 -12.40 -22.76 -2.42
CA LEU A 207 -11.56 -22.07 -1.43
C LEU A 207 -10.12 -22.12 -1.90
N THR A 208 -9.50 -20.95 -2.11
CA THR A 208 -8.08 -20.83 -2.45
C THR A 208 -7.34 -19.96 -1.44
N ILE A 209 -6.13 -20.36 -1.05
CA ILE A 209 -5.21 -19.57 -0.22
C ILE A 209 -3.86 -19.41 -0.92
N ILE A 210 -3.35 -18.17 -0.98
CA ILE A 210 -2.03 -17.86 -1.53
C ILE A 210 -1.21 -16.98 -0.59
N SER A 211 0.11 -17.18 -0.61
CA SER A 211 1.07 -16.16 -0.15
C SER A 211 1.36 -15.21 -1.30
N THR A 212 1.28 -13.89 -1.06
CA THR A 212 1.44 -12.85 -2.09
C THR A 212 2.85 -12.74 -2.69
N ASP A 213 3.86 -13.36 -2.07
CA ASP A 213 5.22 -13.52 -2.63
C ASP A 213 5.59 -14.99 -2.85
N GLY A 214 4.61 -15.90 -2.70
CA GLY A 214 4.82 -17.33 -2.84
C GLY A 214 5.71 -17.95 -1.76
N GLU A 215 5.87 -17.33 -0.59
CA GLU A 215 6.60 -17.92 0.57
C GLU A 215 6.01 -19.27 1.01
N TYR A 216 4.73 -19.47 0.71
CA TYR A 216 4.01 -20.71 0.90
C TYR A 216 3.33 -21.12 -0.40
N GLN A 217 3.28 -22.43 -0.65
CA GLN A 217 2.61 -23.00 -1.81
C GLN A 217 1.10 -22.72 -1.76
N THR A 218 0.50 -22.53 -2.94
CA THR A 218 -0.95 -22.35 -3.08
C THR A 218 -1.71 -23.56 -2.56
N PHE A 219 -2.78 -23.29 -1.80
CA PHE A 219 -3.73 -24.30 -1.35
C PHE A 219 -5.09 -24.09 -1.99
N GLN A 220 -5.76 -25.18 -2.34
CA GLN A 220 -7.12 -25.17 -2.87
C GLN A 220 -7.93 -26.36 -2.35
N GLN A 221 -9.20 -26.13 -2.03
CA GLN A 221 -10.18 -27.18 -1.74
C GLN A 221 -11.61 -26.74 -2.09
N GLU A 222 -12.51 -27.70 -2.31
CA GLU A 222 -13.96 -27.44 -2.34
C GLU A 222 -14.47 -27.23 -0.90
N ALA A 223 -15.27 -26.18 -0.69
CA ALA A 223 -16.00 -25.92 0.54
C ALA A 223 -17.51 -26.01 0.26
N ILE A 224 -18.22 -26.83 1.02
CA ILE A 224 -19.69 -26.92 0.97
C ILE A 224 -20.23 -26.02 2.06
N VAL A 225 -20.91 -24.94 1.67
CA VAL A 225 -21.54 -23.98 2.58
C VAL A 225 -23.00 -24.34 2.73
N GLY A 226 -23.47 -24.44 3.98
CA GLY A 226 -24.89 -24.65 4.29
C GLY A 226 -25.56 -23.37 4.80
N GLU A 227 -26.89 -23.31 4.68
CA GLU A 227 -27.71 -22.19 5.16
C GLU A 227 -27.50 -21.92 6.66
N GLY A 228 -27.05 -20.70 7.00
CA GLY A 228 -26.80 -20.30 8.39
C GLY A 228 -25.68 -21.08 9.10
N LEU A 229 -24.92 -21.93 8.39
CA LEU A 229 -23.88 -22.78 8.95
C LEU A 229 -22.49 -22.18 8.79
N THR A 230 -21.58 -22.60 9.67
CA THR A 230 -20.14 -22.34 9.56
C THR A 230 -19.44 -23.59 9.02
N THR A 231 -18.79 -23.46 7.87
CA THR A 231 -17.94 -24.51 7.30
C THR A 231 -16.50 -24.33 7.80
N PRO A 232 -15.98 -25.22 8.66
CA PRO A 232 -14.62 -25.09 9.18
C PRO A 232 -13.56 -25.49 8.15
N ALA A 233 -12.42 -24.80 8.12
CA ALA A 233 -11.28 -25.11 7.27
C ALA A 233 -9.95 -25.06 8.04
N SER A 234 -9.35 -26.22 8.32
CA SER A 234 -8.01 -26.32 8.93
C SER A 234 -6.98 -26.62 7.84
N ILE A 235 -6.04 -25.70 7.62
CA ILE A 235 -5.21 -25.68 6.42
C ILE A 235 -3.74 -25.64 6.81
N GLY A 236 -2.99 -26.67 6.38
CA GLY A 236 -1.54 -26.71 6.45
C GLY A 236 -0.91 -26.31 5.12
N LEU A 237 -0.16 -25.20 5.10
CA LEU A 237 0.58 -24.73 3.93
C LEU A 237 2.04 -25.16 4.01
N SER A 238 2.60 -25.64 2.90
CA SER A 238 4.03 -25.96 2.81
C SER A 238 4.82 -24.71 2.44
N ALA A 239 5.92 -24.46 3.16
CA ALA A 239 6.86 -23.39 2.80
C ALA A 239 7.50 -23.68 1.44
N SER A 240 7.62 -22.65 0.60
CA SER A 240 8.26 -22.74 -0.70
C SER A 240 9.79 -22.72 -0.58
N LYS A 241 10.47 -23.40 -1.51
CA LYS A 241 11.91 -23.21 -1.71
C LYS A 241 12.11 -22.01 -2.63
N PHE A 242 13.13 -21.21 -2.36
CA PHE A 242 13.49 -20.08 -3.23
C PHE A 242 14.75 -20.41 -4.04
N VAL A 243 14.78 -19.94 -5.28
CA VAL A 243 15.90 -20.07 -6.21
C VAL A 243 16.22 -18.70 -6.83
N THR A 244 17.44 -18.56 -7.33
CA THR A 244 17.90 -17.34 -7.98
C THR A 244 17.54 -17.38 -9.47
N VAL A 245 16.72 -16.44 -9.92
CA VAL A 245 16.37 -16.30 -11.35
C VAL A 245 16.91 -14.98 -11.87
N SER A 246 17.71 -15.04 -12.93
CA SER A 246 18.22 -13.85 -13.61
C SER A 246 17.49 -13.67 -14.94
N PHE A 247 16.80 -12.55 -15.09
CA PHE A 247 16.18 -12.15 -16.35
C PHE A 247 17.17 -11.29 -17.12
N ILE A 248 17.42 -11.65 -18.38
CA ILE A 248 18.22 -10.87 -19.32
C ILE A 248 17.30 -10.59 -20.51
N VAL A 249 16.97 -9.32 -20.73
CA VAL A 249 16.01 -8.91 -21.75
C VAL A 249 16.65 -7.95 -22.76
N LYS A 250 16.42 -8.22 -24.04
CA LYS A 250 16.77 -7.32 -25.13
C LYS A 250 15.59 -6.41 -25.48
N PRO A 251 15.68 -5.09 -25.31
CA PRO A 251 14.62 -4.17 -25.72
C PRO A 251 14.62 -3.96 -27.25
N PRO A 252 13.54 -3.38 -27.83
CA PRO A 252 13.53 -3.00 -29.25
C PRO A 252 14.49 -1.84 -29.53
N GLU A 253 14.85 -1.63 -30.80
CA GLU A 253 15.83 -0.61 -31.22
C GLU A 253 15.42 0.83 -30.87
N ASP A 254 14.12 1.11 -30.74
CA ASP A 254 13.58 2.44 -30.40
C ASP A 254 13.42 2.67 -28.88
N ASN A 255 13.99 1.79 -28.05
CA ASN A 255 14.02 1.94 -26.61
C ASN A 255 14.83 3.18 -26.18
N PRO A 256 14.27 4.12 -25.41
CA PRO A 256 15.02 5.28 -24.94
C PRO A 256 16.09 4.90 -23.90
N ASP A 257 17.35 5.31 -24.11
CA ASP A 257 18.49 4.97 -23.23
C ASP A 257 18.25 5.31 -21.75
N GLN A 258 17.60 6.44 -21.49
CA GLN A 258 17.30 6.97 -20.15
C GLN A 258 16.05 6.37 -19.50
N ALA A 259 15.28 5.55 -20.23
CA ALA A 259 14.05 4.97 -19.72
C ALA A 259 14.34 3.83 -18.73
N PRO A 260 13.77 3.85 -17.50
CA PRO A 260 13.90 2.76 -16.56
C PRO A 260 12.98 1.61 -17.00
N LEU A 261 13.58 0.60 -17.63
CA LEU A 261 12.89 -0.66 -17.92
C LEU A 261 12.53 -1.37 -16.62
N LYS A 262 11.27 -1.81 -16.50
CA LYS A 262 10.75 -2.53 -15.33
C LYS A 262 10.25 -3.91 -15.70
N ILE A 263 10.23 -4.79 -14.70
CA ILE A 263 9.49 -6.04 -14.73
C ILE A 263 8.30 -5.94 -13.76
N LEU A 264 7.11 -6.24 -14.27
CA LEU A 264 5.84 -6.23 -13.54
C LEU A 264 5.30 -7.66 -13.51
N GLY A 265 4.55 -8.06 -12.48
CA GLY A 265 4.06 -9.43 -12.39
C GLY A 265 3.15 -9.73 -11.22
N ASN A 266 2.73 -10.98 -11.10
CA ASN A 266 1.70 -11.45 -10.14
C ASN A 266 2.22 -11.72 -8.71
N THR A 267 3.27 -11.02 -8.29
CA THR A 267 3.83 -11.10 -6.93
C THR A 267 3.98 -9.71 -6.34
N TYR A 268 4.01 -9.61 -5.02
CA TYR A 268 4.13 -8.33 -4.34
C TYR A 268 5.48 -7.64 -4.64
N GLN A 269 6.57 -8.39 -4.69
CA GLN A 269 7.89 -7.89 -5.13
C GLN A 269 7.93 -7.37 -6.59
N LEU A 270 6.93 -7.70 -7.42
CA LEU A 270 6.80 -7.21 -8.81
C LEU A 270 5.74 -6.12 -8.96
N GLY A 271 5.34 -5.50 -7.85
CA GLY A 271 4.48 -4.32 -7.80
C GLY A 271 2.98 -4.62 -7.68
N ASN A 272 2.55 -5.89 -7.58
CA ASN A 272 1.15 -6.25 -7.44
C ASN A 272 0.64 -6.07 -6.00
N VAL A 273 -0.42 -5.29 -5.83
CA VAL A 273 -1.06 -5.02 -4.54
C VAL A 273 -2.30 -5.88 -4.28
N PHE A 274 -2.61 -6.80 -5.21
CA PHE A 274 -3.69 -7.80 -5.15
C PHE A 274 -5.12 -7.26 -5.00
N GLY A 275 -5.31 -5.94 -5.13
CA GLY A 275 -6.62 -5.29 -5.15
C GLY A 275 -6.77 -4.37 -6.35
N ASN A 276 -7.98 -3.88 -6.55
CA ASN A 276 -8.28 -2.87 -7.54
C ASN A 276 -7.84 -1.48 -7.03
N ILE A 277 -6.84 -0.91 -7.69
CA ILE A 277 -6.38 0.47 -7.51
C ILE A 277 -6.60 1.25 -8.81
N TYR A 278 -6.82 2.57 -8.68
CA TYR A 278 -6.82 3.51 -9.82
C TYR A 278 -7.68 3.04 -11.01
N ASN A 279 -8.95 2.74 -10.77
CA ASN A 279 -9.94 2.37 -11.79
C ASN A 279 -9.59 1.10 -12.59
N GLY A 280 -9.20 0.03 -11.91
CA GLY A 280 -9.13 -1.29 -12.53
C GLY A 280 -7.74 -1.86 -12.72
N THR A 281 -6.73 -1.36 -12.01
CA THR A 281 -5.35 -1.88 -12.06
C THR A 281 -4.99 -2.58 -10.74
N SER A 282 -3.98 -3.45 -10.74
CA SER A 282 -3.45 -4.05 -9.49
C SER A 282 -1.96 -3.84 -9.31
N ILE A 283 -1.31 -3.14 -10.23
CA ILE A 283 0.12 -2.88 -10.20
C ILE A 283 0.34 -1.40 -9.84
N ALA A 284 1.10 -1.16 -8.76
CA ALA A 284 1.65 0.17 -8.50
C ALA A 284 3.05 0.24 -9.16
N PRO A 285 3.23 0.98 -10.28
CA PRO A 285 4.46 0.97 -11.05
C PRO A 285 5.67 1.56 -10.28
N ALA A 286 5.43 2.34 -9.23
CA ALA A 286 6.47 2.83 -8.33
C ALA A 286 7.05 1.72 -7.43
N ARG A 287 6.29 0.64 -7.18
CA ARG A 287 6.73 -0.54 -6.41
C ARG A 287 7.50 -1.57 -7.25
N ALA A 288 7.34 -1.53 -8.56
CA ALA A 288 7.95 -2.50 -9.45
C ALA A 288 9.47 -2.27 -9.59
N PRO A 289 10.27 -3.34 -9.60
CA PRO A 289 11.72 -3.24 -9.66
C PRO A 289 12.18 -2.80 -11.06
N ARG A 290 13.28 -2.03 -11.06
CA ARG A 290 13.93 -1.54 -12.29
C ARG A 290 15.05 -2.50 -12.67
N LEU A 291 15.21 -2.75 -13.96
CA LEU A 291 16.32 -3.50 -14.50
C LEU A 291 17.55 -2.61 -14.65
N SER A 292 18.73 -3.24 -14.58
CA SER A 292 20.02 -2.58 -14.82
C SER A 292 20.45 -2.79 -16.27
N ALA A 293 20.80 -1.69 -16.95
CA ALA A 293 21.36 -1.75 -18.30
C ALA A 293 22.73 -2.44 -18.30
N LEU A 294 22.99 -3.24 -19.33
CA LEU A 294 24.24 -3.93 -19.59
C LEU A 294 25.00 -3.27 -20.76
N PRO A 295 26.33 -3.43 -20.85
CA PRO A 295 27.14 -2.80 -21.91
C PRO A 295 26.80 -3.22 -23.35
N ASP A 296 26.11 -4.36 -23.51
CA ASP A 296 25.68 -4.91 -24.81
C ASP A 296 24.28 -4.43 -25.24
N GLY A 297 23.67 -3.51 -24.48
CA GLY A 297 22.32 -2.97 -24.73
C GLY A 297 21.19 -3.83 -24.17
N ASN A 298 21.49 -4.97 -23.55
CA ASN A 298 20.50 -5.75 -22.80
C ASN A 298 20.26 -5.13 -21.43
N TYR A 299 19.22 -5.59 -20.76
CA TYR A 299 18.90 -5.22 -19.38
C TYR A 299 18.81 -6.48 -18.54
N SER A 300 19.15 -6.36 -17.25
CA SER A 300 19.10 -7.49 -16.34
C SER A 300 18.54 -7.18 -14.97
N ILE A 301 17.93 -8.20 -14.36
CA ILE A 301 17.58 -8.22 -12.94
C ILE A 301 17.70 -9.65 -12.43
N THR A 302 18.24 -9.79 -11.22
CA THR A 302 18.33 -11.07 -10.52
C THR A 302 17.42 -11.03 -9.30
N MET A 303 16.56 -12.05 -9.15
CA MET A 303 15.54 -12.10 -8.11
C MET A 303 15.54 -13.47 -7.42
N SER A 304 15.13 -13.49 -6.15
CA SER A 304 14.84 -14.71 -5.41
C SER A 304 13.36 -15.07 -5.62
N LEU A 305 13.09 -16.16 -6.33
CA LEU A 305 11.73 -16.56 -6.70
C LEU A 305 11.37 -17.95 -6.12
N PRO A 306 10.10 -18.18 -5.75
CA PRO A 306 9.66 -19.46 -5.22
C PRO A 306 9.60 -20.53 -6.32
N SER A 307 10.34 -21.62 -6.14
CA SER A 307 10.34 -22.78 -7.05
C SER A 307 8.94 -23.37 -7.21
N GLY A 308 8.59 -23.68 -8.46
CA GLY A 308 7.30 -24.27 -8.87
C GLY A 308 6.15 -23.26 -8.96
N PHE A 309 6.40 -21.98 -8.70
CA PHE A 309 5.39 -20.93 -8.76
C PHE A 309 5.02 -20.58 -10.20
N ASP A 310 3.72 -20.37 -10.45
CA ASP A 310 3.20 -19.81 -11.71
C ASP A 310 3.46 -18.30 -11.76
N LEU A 311 4.66 -17.92 -12.20
CA LEU A 311 5.03 -16.53 -12.38
C LEU A 311 4.47 -16.02 -13.70
N ARG A 312 3.61 -15.01 -13.59
CA ARG A 312 3.18 -14.20 -14.72
C ARG A 312 3.84 -12.85 -14.63
N TYR A 313 4.41 -12.38 -15.74
CA TYR A 313 5.15 -11.12 -15.76
C TYR A 313 5.14 -10.47 -17.13
N LYS A 314 5.53 -9.20 -17.18
CA LYS A 314 5.79 -8.47 -18.42
C LYS A 314 6.82 -7.37 -18.21
N TYR A 315 7.39 -6.89 -19.30
CA TYR A 315 8.25 -5.72 -19.30
C TYR A 315 7.48 -4.44 -19.64
N SER A 316 7.87 -3.32 -19.06
CA SER A 316 7.22 -2.02 -19.30
C SER A 316 8.16 -0.84 -19.05
N LEU A 317 7.95 0.25 -19.79
CA LEU A 317 8.53 1.57 -19.49
C LEU A 317 7.60 2.45 -18.64
N GLY A 318 6.38 1.98 -18.35
CA GLY A 318 5.36 2.67 -17.59
C GLY A 318 4.74 1.77 -16.52
N ASP A 319 3.53 1.27 -16.79
CA ASP A 319 2.77 0.34 -15.95
C ASP A 319 2.28 -0.87 -16.75
N GLY A 320 1.28 -1.60 -16.22
CA GLY A 320 0.70 -2.79 -16.86
C GLY A 320 0.06 -2.54 -18.22
N PHE A 321 -0.38 -1.31 -18.47
CA PHE A 321 -1.16 -0.86 -19.63
C PHE A 321 -0.39 0.18 -20.45
N TRP A 322 0.06 1.27 -19.84
CA TRP A 322 0.83 2.34 -20.48
C TRP A 322 2.28 1.92 -20.71
N ASN A 323 2.74 2.03 -21.95
CA ASN A 323 4.08 1.57 -22.38
C ASN A 323 4.39 0.11 -22.03
N ALA A 324 3.36 -0.73 -21.90
CA ALA A 324 3.54 -2.16 -21.74
C ALA A 324 3.97 -2.81 -23.08
N GLU A 325 4.72 -3.90 -22.99
CA GLU A 325 5.16 -4.63 -24.18
C GLU A 325 3.99 -5.21 -25.01
N LEU A 326 4.13 -5.10 -26.33
CA LEU A 326 3.16 -5.59 -27.32
C LEU A 326 3.81 -6.61 -28.25
N ASN A 327 3.00 -7.52 -28.79
CA ASN A 327 3.41 -8.41 -29.88
C ASN A 327 3.16 -7.77 -31.27
N SER A 328 3.47 -8.49 -32.35
CA SER A 328 3.26 -8.03 -33.75
C SER A 328 1.80 -7.72 -34.10
N GLU A 329 0.85 -8.27 -33.34
CA GLU A 329 -0.59 -8.08 -33.55
C GLU A 329 -1.13 -6.92 -32.70
N ASN A 330 -0.24 -6.17 -32.03
CA ASN A 330 -0.55 -5.09 -31.09
C ASN A 330 -1.25 -5.56 -29.79
N ASN A 331 -1.24 -6.86 -29.50
CA ASN A 331 -1.79 -7.39 -28.26
C ASN A 331 -0.75 -7.27 -27.13
N PHE A 332 -1.23 -7.01 -25.91
CA PHE A 332 -0.37 -7.03 -24.73
C PHE A 332 0.27 -8.40 -24.54
N VAL A 333 1.55 -8.41 -24.20
CA VAL A 333 2.26 -9.65 -23.85
C VAL A 333 2.25 -9.81 -22.33
N VAL A 334 1.75 -10.94 -21.87
CA VAL A 334 1.94 -11.45 -20.51
C VAL A 334 2.66 -12.78 -20.62
N ARG A 335 3.89 -12.79 -20.11
CA ARG A 335 4.77 -13.96 -20.09
C ARG A 335 4.39 -14.86 -18.93
N GLN A 336 4.65 -16.15 -19.09
CA GLN A 336 4.41 -17.15 -18.08
C GLN A 336 5.64 -18.04 -17.96
N ILE A 337 6.11 -18.25 -16.74
CA ILE A 337 7.07 -19.31 -16.41
C ILE A 337 6.62 -20.02 -15.13
N ILE A 338 6.86 -21.32 -15.10
CA ILE A 338 6.88 -22.08 -13.86
C ILE A 338 8.31 -22.00 -13.34
N VAL A 339 8.50 -21.30 -12.23
CA VAL A 339 9.83 -21.02 -11.67
C VAL A 339 10.57 -22.36 -11.49
N PRO A 340 11.75 -22.54 -12.10
CA PRO A 340 12.50 -23.79 -11.99
C PRO A 340 12.88 -24.15 -10.55
N ASP A 341 13.30 -25.38 -10.32
CA ASP A 341 13.77 -25.88 -9.02
C ASP A 341 15.25 -25.61 -8.71
N LYS A 342 15.90 -24.87 -9.61
CA LYS A 342 17.32 -24.49 -9.54
C LYS A 342 17.53 -23.10 -10.10
N ASP A 343 18.67 -22.51 -9.78
CA ASP A 343 19.06 -21.22 -10.32
C ASP A 343 19.06 -21.25 -11.85
N THR A 344 18.45 -20.23 -12.47
CA THR A 344 18.19 -20.21 -13.91
C THR A 344 18.35 -18.80 -14.49
N ILE A 345 18.78 -18.73 -15.74
CA ILE A 345 18.82 -17.50 -16.53
C ILE A 345 17.71 -17.57 -17.58
N ILE A 346 16.89 -16.52 -17.66
CA ILE A 346 15.81 -16.34 -18.62
C ILE A 346 16.25 -15.29 -19.64
N HIS A 347 16.30 -15.67 -20.91
CA HIS A 347 16.61 -14.76 -22.01
C HIS A 347 15.32 -14.36 -22.73
N ASP A 348 14.99 -13.07 -22.69
CA ASP A 348 13.82 -12.51 -23.32
C ASP A 348 14.21 -11.48 -24.39
N PHE A 349 13.31 -11.23 -25.34
CA PHE A 349 13.33 -10.00 -26.10
C PHE A 349 11.95 -9.36 -26.12
N ILE A 350 11.91 -8.04 -26.12
CA ILE A 350 10.70 -7.25 -26.25
C ILE A 350 10.52 -6.91 -27.73
N GLN A 351 9.37 -7.25 -28.28
CA GLN A 351 9.11 -7.05 -29.70
C GLN A 351 8.85 -5.58 -30.04
N SER A 352 8.00 -4.90 -29.27
CA SER A 352 7.68 -3.48 -29.48
C SER A 352 7.06 -2.86 -28.23
N TRP A 353 7.26 -1.55 -28.07
CA TRP A 353 6.52 -0.71 -27.12
C TRP A 353 5.25 -0.08 -27.71
N LYS A 354 5.15 -0.03 -29.03
CA LYS A 354 4.12 0.70 -29.77
C LYS A 354 3.34 -0.22 -30.70
N SER A 355 2.10 0.18 -30.98
CA SER A 355 1.33 -0.47 -32.04
C SER A 355 1.86 -0.10 -33.42
N ASN A 356 1.62 -0.98 -34.40
CA ASN A 356 1.99 -0.77 -35.79
C ASN A 356 1.49 0.59 -36.30
N ASN A 357 2.36 1.32 -37.01
CA ASN A 357 2.08 2.65 -37.58
C ASN A 357 1.80 3.78 -36.57
N SER A 358 2.09 3.59 -35.28
CA SER A 358 2.03 4.67 -34.30
C SER A 358 3.40 5.32 -34.11
N GLN A 359 3.42 6.64 -33.98
CA GLN A 359 4.57 7.36 -33.40
C GLN A 359 4.44 7.44 -31.87
N SER A 360 5.55 7.76 -31.20
CA SER A 360 5.55 8.10 -29.78
C SER A 360 5.21 9.58 -29.56
N VAL A 361 4.68 9.90 -28.40
CA VAL A 361 4.51 11.29 -27.91
C VAL A 361 5.55 11.55 -26.82
N GLU A 362 6.41 12.54 -27.02
CA GLU A 362 7.38 12.98 -26.03
C GLU A 362 6.81 14.10 -25.15
N PHE A 363 6.88 13.94 -23.83
CA PHE A 363 6.53 14.95 -22.85
C PHE A 363 7.82 15.58 -22.35
N VAL A 364 7.92 16.90 -22.38
CA VAL A 364 9.04 17.67 -21.80
C VAL A 364 8.46 18.58 -20.74
N VAL A 365 8.83 18.32 -19.48
CA VAL A 365 8.29 19.01 -18.31
C VAL A 365 9.39 19.84 -17.68
N ASN A 366 9.20 21.15 -17.65
CA ASN A 366 10.01 22.06 -16.84
C ASN A 366 9.30 22.31 -15.51
N VAL A 367 10.04 22.34 -14.41
CA VAL A 367 9.51 22.59 -13.07
C VAL A 367 10.19 23.81 -12.44
N PRO A 368 9.60 24.44 -11.41
CA PRO A 368 10.20 25.63 -10.81
C PRO A 368 11.43 25.28 -9.96
N GLU A 369 12.38 26.22 -9.84
CA GLU A 369 13.67 26.00 -9.17
C GLU A 369 13.55 25.64 -7.67
N ASN A 370 12.42 26.02 -7.05
CA ASN A 370 12.04 25.71 -5.67
C ASN A 370 11.51 24.27 -5.48
N THR A 371 11.48 23.45 -6.52
CA THR A 371 11.06 22.04 -6.43
C THR A 371 12.09 21.27 -5.60
N PRO A 372 11.69 20.57 -4.52
CA PRO A 372 12.62 19.82 -3.70
C PRO A 372 13.41 18.78 -4.52
N ASN A 373 14.74 18.79 -4.41
CA ASN A 373 15.62 17.86 -5.15
C ASN A 373 15.42 16.37 -4.77
N THR A 374 14.77 16.10 -3.63
CA THR A 374 14.39 14.75 -3.21
C THR A 374 13.10 14.28 -3.88
N ASP A 375 12.32 15.18 -4.47
CA ASP A 375 11.03 14.83 -5.07
C ASP A 375 11.23 14.12 -6.41
N LYS A 376 10.31 13.20 -6.69
CA LYS A 376 10.13 12.56 -7.99
C LYS A 376 9.01 13.28 -8.72
N ILE A 377 9.22 13.52 -10.00
CA ILE A 377 8.19 14.08 -10.88
C ILE A 377 7.51 12.91 -11.59
N SER A 378 6.18 12.89 -11.51
CA SER A 378 5.35 11.83 -12.06
C SER A 378 4.33 12.40 -13.03
N ILE A 379 4.05 11.64 -14.08
CA ILE A 379 2.93 11.87 -14.99
C ILE A 379 1.84 10.83 -14.69
N GLN A 380 0.59 11.27 -14.65
CA GLN A 380 -0.55 10.38 -14.50
C GLN A 380 -1.49 10.58 -15.68
N PHE A 381 -1.98 9.49 -16.25
CA PHE A 381 -2.87 9.50 -17.40
C PHE A 381 -4.31 9.19 -16.99
N ASN A 382 -5.27 9.71 -17.75
CA ASN A 382 -6.69 9.44 -17.61
C ASN A 382 -7.32 9.21 -18.98
N SER A 383 -7.96 8.05 -19.12
CA SER A 383 -8.73 7.67 -20.32
C SER A 383 -10.11 7.12 -19.96
N PHE A 384 -10.21 6.40 -18.84
CA PHE A 384 -11.44 5.82 -18.29
C PHE A 384 -11.43 5.94 -16.75
N GLY A 385 -10.67 6.91 -16.24
CA GLY A 385 -10.24 7.02 -14.85
C GLY A 385 -8.74 7.29 -14.78
N TRP A 386 -8.31 7.96 -13.70
CA TRP A 386 -6.88 8.16 -13.42
C TRP A 386 -6.19 6.82 -13.18
N SER A 387 -5.10 6.54 -13.91
CA SER A 387 -4.22 5.38 -13.73
C SER A 387 -3.28 5.59 -12.55
N PRO A 388 -2.50 4.57 -12.11
CA PRO A 388 -1.38 4.82 -11.21
C PRO A 388 -0.40 5.86 -11.82
N PRO A 389 0.19 6.77 -11.03
CA PRO A 389 1.22 7.69 -11.51
C PRO A 389 2.50 6.97 -11.96
N ILE A 390 3.17 7.51 -12.97
CA ILE A 390 4.39 6.96 -13.56
C ILE A 390 5.52 7.98 -13.43
N HIS A 391 6.64 7.59 -12.83
CA HIS A 391 7.83 8.43 -12.73
C HIS A 391 8.36 8.86 -14.10
N MET A 392 8.60 10.16 -14.25
CA MET A 392 9.30 10.74 -15.39
C MET A 392 10.82 10.58 -15.25
N TRP A 393 11.54 10.80 -16.35
CA TRP A 393 12.99 10.62 -16.46
C TRP A 393 13.66 11.99 -16.37
N GLN A 394 14.54 12.18 -15.39
CA GLN A 394 15.22 13.45 -15.19
C GLN A 394 16.29 13.67 -16.26
N ILE A 395 16.27 14.82 -16.94
CA ILE A 395 17.26 15.21 -17.95
C ILE A 395 18.26 16.23 -17.37
N SER A 396 17.76 17.16 -16.55
CA SER A 396 18.57 18.15 -15.82
C SER A 396 17.91 18.48 -14.48
N ASP A 397 18.48 19.42 -13.72
CA ASP A 397 18.00 19.77 -12.37
C ASP A 397 16.51 20.15 -12.33
N TYR A 398 16.01 20.80 -13.39
CA TYR A 398 14.64 21.32 -13.45
C TYR A 398 13.86 20.88 -14.71
N GLN A 399 14.31 19.82 -15.37
CA GLN A 399 13.66 19.30 -16.57
C GLN A 399 13.58 17.77 -16.56
N TRP A 400 12.37 17.26 -16.86
CA TRP A 400 12.06 15.85 -16.98
C TRP A 400 11.46 15.55 -18.36
N THR A 401 11.58 14.30 -18.78
CA THR A 401 10.87 13.79 -19.94
C THR A 401 10.18 12.47 -19.66
N TYR A 402 9.16 12.18 -20.46
CA TYR A 402 8.58 10.86 -20.56
C TYR A 402 8.17 10.64 -22.01
N ARG A 403 8.47 9.47 -22.57
CA ARG A 403 8.05 9.12 -23.93
C ARG A 403 6.96 8.07 -23.87
N LEU A 404 5.76 8.43 -24.31
CA LEU A 404 4.62 7.52 -24.40
C LEU A 404 4.61 6.87 -25.80
N PHE A 405 4.42 5.56 -25.85
CA PHE A 405 4.38 4.73 -27.05
C PHE A 405 3.00 4.15 -27.33
N GLY A 406 2.14 4.07 -26.31
CA GLY A 406 0.79 3.56 -26.45
C GLY A 406 0.16 3.12 -25.13
N PRO A 407 -1.05 2.55 -25.18
CA PRO A 407 -1.71 1.96 -26.36
C PRO A 407 -2.72 2.89 -27.06
N TYR A 408 -2.26 3.77 -27.96
CA TYR A 408 -3.13 4.76 -28.60
C TYR A 408 -4.30 4.17 -29.41
N HIS A 409 -4.14 2.96 -29.93
CA HIS A 409 -5.15 2.26 -30.74
C HIS A 409 -6.39 1.83 -29.94
N LEU A 410 -6.32 1.82 -28.62
CA LEU A 410 -7.44 1.45 -27.73
C LEU A 410 -8.24 2.66 -27.23
N LEU A 411 -7.75 3.87 -27.51
CA LEU A 411 -8.19 5.10 -26.85
C LEU A 411 -8.51 6.16 -27.90
N SER A 412 -9.41 7.10 -27.58
CA SER A 412 -9.76 8.22 -28.46
C SER A 412 -9.16 9.55 -27.98
N LYS A 413 -9.09 9.74 -26.67
CA LYS A 413 -8.57 10.92 -25.99
C LYS A 413 -7.77 10.48 -24.78
N ILE A 414 -6.68 11.19 -24.50
CA ILE A 414 -5.87 11.00 -23.30
C ILE A 414 -5.79 12.33 -22.57
N GLU A 415 -6.17 12.30 -21.30
CA GLU A 415 -5.95 13.38 -20.34
C GLU A 415 -4.72 13.04 -19.50
N TYR A 416 -3.98 14.05 -19.02
CA TYR A 416 -2.81 13.82 -18.18
C TYR A 416 -2.55 14.99 -17.23
N ARG A 417 -1.89 14.68 -16.11
CA ARG A 417 -1.41 15.67 -15.14
C ARG A 417 -0.01 15.33 -14.64
N ILE A 418 0.68 16.35 -14.14
CA ILE A 418 2.01 16.22 -13.54
C ILE A 418 1.86 16.43 -12.03
N CYS A 419 2.52 15.59 -11.23
CA CYS A 419 2.51 15.71 -9.78
C CYS A 419 3.86 15.33 -9.16
N ARG A 420 4.06 15.69 -7.89
CA ARG A 420 5.25 15.32 -7.10
C ARG A 420 5.01 14.04 -6.31
N ASN A 421 6.02 13.18 -6.23
CA ASN A 421 6.07 11.95 -5.41
C ASN A 421 4.84 11.04 -5.57
N ASP A 422 4.32 10.89 -6.79
CA ASP A 422 3.07 10.16 -7.07
C ASP A 422 1.84 10.65 -6.26
N ALA A 423 1.92 11.83 -5.63
CA ALA A 423 0.85 12.42 -4.81
C ALA A 423 -0.11 13.23 -5.70
N CYS A 424 -0.56 12.60 -6.78
CA CYS A 424 -1.42 13.22 -7.77
C CYS A 424 -2.82 13.49 -7.17
N GLY A 425 -3.30 14.73 -7.27
CA GLY A 425 -4.52 15.26 -6.64
C GLY A 425 -4.24 16.23 -5.49
N SER A 426 -3.18 15.95 -4.72
CA SER A 426 -2.75 16.79 -3.61
C SER A 426 -1.55 17.68 -3.96
N ALA A 427 -0.55 17.15 -4.67
CA ALA A 427 0.66 17.87 -5.09
C ALA A 427 0.79 17.98 -6.63
N ASP A 428 -0.32 18.32 -7.29
CA ASP A 428 -0.41 18.53 -8.75
C ASP A 428 0.29 19.82 -9.21
N ASP A 429 0.58 19.91 -10.51
CA ASP A 429 0.83 21.17 -11.21
C ASP A 429 -0.30 22.17 -10.93
N GLY A 430 0.03 23.28 -10.28
CA GLY A 430 -0.92 24.35 -9.94
C GLY A 430 -1.03 25.43 -11.03
N SER A 431 -0.39 25.24 -12.19
CA SER A 431 -0.38 26.19 -13.30
C SER A 431 -1.60 26.00 -14.20
N ALA A 432 -1.94 27.00 -15.02
CA ALA A 432 -2.97 26.83 -16.03
C ALA A 432 -2.48 25.89 -17.17
N PRO A 433 -3.29 24.91 -17.63
CA PRO A 433 -4.65 24.60 -17.21
C PRO A 433 -4.72 23.82 -15.89
N VAL A 434 -5.51 24.36 -14.94
CA VAL A 434 -5.61 23.86 -13.54
C VAL A 434 -6.18 22.45 -13.42
N ASN A 435 -6.82 21.92 -14.48
CA ASN A 435 -7.42 20.58 -14.51
C ASN A 435 -6.60 19.58 -15.35
N GLY A 436 -5.33 19.87 -15.58
CA GLY A 436 -4.46 19.06 -16.42
C GLY A 436 -4.67 19.29 -17.92
N TYR A 437 -4.02 18.44 -18.70
CA TYR A 437 -3.81 18.60 -20.13
C TYR A 437 -4.51 17.48 -20.90
N SER A 438 -4.70 17.64 -22.21
CA SER A 438 -5.26 16.55 -23.03
C SER A 438 -4.83 16.61 -24.50
N PHE A 439 -4.90 15.46 -25.18
CA PHE A 439 -4.72 15.34 -26.62
C PHE A 439 -5.57 14.18 -27.20
N ASN A 440 -5.84 14.22 -28.51
CA ASN A 440 -6.58 13.18 -29.22
C ASN A 440 -5.62 12.16 -29.84
N THR A 441 -5.96 10.87 -29.79
CA THR A 441 -5.12 9.79 -30.34
C THR A 441 -5.20 9.69 -31.87
N SER A 442 -6.20 10.31 -32.49
CA SER A 442 -6.35 10.38 -33.95
C SER A 442 -5.31 11.28 -34.63
N SER A 443 -4.66 12.18 -33.88
CA SER A 443 -3.57 13.03 -34.34
C SER A 443 -2.56 13.21 -33.21
N LEU A 444 -1.56 12.33 -33.19
CA LEU A 444 -0.55 12.31 -32.14
C LEU A 444 0.42 13.49 -32.30
N PRO A 445 0.61 14.33 -31.28
CA PRO A 445 1.69 15.32 -31.29
C PRO A 445 3.05 14.62 -31.19
N GLU A 446 4.08 15.18 -31.79
CA GLU A 446 5.45 14.65 -31.63
C GLU A 446 6.00 14.98 -30.23
N VAL A 447 5.84 16.24 -29.80
CA VAL A 447 6.30 16.75 -28.51
C VAL A 447 5.21 17.57 -27.83
N LEU A 448 5.05 17.37 -26.52
CA LEU A 448 4.21 18.15 -25.62
C LEU A 448 5.11 18.81 -24.56
N ASN A 449 5.15 20.14 -24.58
CA ASN A 449 5.89 20.92 -23.59
C ASN A 449 4.95 21.35 -22.46
N VAL A 450 5.33 21.03 -21.23
CA VAL A 450 4.63 21.41 -20.01
C VAL A 450 5.56 22.28 -19.19
N ASN A 451 5.05 23.41 -18.72
CA ASN A 451 5.80 24.33 -17.87
C ASN A 451 5.06 24.47 -16.54
N VAL A 452 5.51 23.70 -15.53
CA VAL A 452 5.01 23.83 -14.17
C VAL A 452 5.67 25.09 -13.59
N THR A 453 4.86 26.11 -13.33
CA THR A 453 5.30 27.37 -12.73
C THR A 453 5.14 27.38 -11.22
N GLN A 454 4.21 26.58 -10.70
CA GLN A 454 3.93 26.42 -9.27
C GLN A 454 3.34 25.03 -8.99
N TRP A 455 3.53 24.53 -7.78
CA TRP A 455 2.89 23.29 -7.31
C TRP A 455 1.72 23.62 -6.40
N LYS A 456 0.62 22.86 -6.51
CA LYS A 456 -0.52 22.97 -5.59
C LYS A 456 -0.03 22.77 -4.15
N GLY A 457 -0.35 23.74 -3.29
CA GLY A 457 0.03 23.70 -1.87
C GLY A 457 1.55 23.75 -1.63
N TRP A 458 2.33 24.41 -2.49
CA TRP A 458 3.77 24.58 -2.25
C TRP A 458 4.18 26.03 -2.51
N ASP A 459 5.16 26.50 -1.75
CA ASP A 459 5.74 27.84 -1.87
C ASP A 459 4.75 28.99 -1.66
N GLN A 460 3.92 28.86 -0.62
CA GLN A 460 3.15 30.00 -0.12
C GLN A 460 4.12 30.95 0.60
N GLU A 461 4.18 32.21 0.15
CA GLU A 461 4.96 33.24 0.85
C GLU A 461 4.39 33.42 2.27
N VAL A 462 5.17 33.02 3.27
CA VAL A 462 4.83 33.25 4.68
C VAL A 462 6.01 33.95 5.35
N ASP A 463 5.74 35.08 6.01
CA ASP A 463 6.72 35.75 6.84
C ASP A 463 7.25 34.80 7.91
N ALA A 464 8.58 34.75 8.08
CA ALA A 464 9.19 33.89 9.08
C ALA A 464 8.68 34.28 10.49
N PRO A 465 7.98 33.38 11.19
CA PRO A 465 7.45 33.70 12.51
C PRO A 465 8.61 33.91 13.50
N SER A 466 8.56 35.01 14.24
CA SER A 466 9.56 35.33 15.26
C SER A 466 9.39 34.43 16.48
N LEU A 467 10.29 33.47 16.66
CA LEU A 467 10.32 32.62 17.86
C LEU A 467 11.01 33.36 19.03
N ILE A 468 10.22 33.89 19.97
CA ILE A 468 10.76 34.37 21.26
C ILE A 468 11.08 33.14 22.12
N ALA A 469 12.38 32.93 22.34
CA ALA A 469 12.95 31.75 22.97
C ALA A 469 13.04 31.88 24.50
N PRO A 470 12.35 31.04 25.29
CA PRO A 470 12.64 30.88 26.71
C PRO A 470 13.88 30.00 26.94
N GLU A 471 14.31 29.89 28.20
CA GLU A 471 15.27 28.85 28.61
C GLU A 471 14.63 27.46 28.43
N ILE A 472 15.33 26.55 27.74
CA ILE A 472 14.80 25.21 27.42
C ILE A 472 15.39 24.19 28.40
N ILE A 473 14.50 23.47 29.08
CA ILE A 473 14.86 22.41 30.03
C ILE A 473 15.26 21.17 29.24
N ASN A 474 16.49 20.70 29.45
CA ASN A 474 16.96 19.43 28.92
C ASN A 474 16.26 18.26 29.64
N ARG A 475 15.57 17.42 28.86
CA ARG A 475 14.79 16.26 29.27
C ARG A 475 15.52 14.93 29.04
N GLY A 476 16.72 14.96 28.44
CA GLY A 476 17.55 13.80 28.15
C GLY A 476 17.08 12.99 26.94
N SER A 477 17.85 11.95 26.62
CA SER A 477 17.61 11.08 25.44
C SER A 477 16.37 10.20 25.52
N ASP A 478 15.81 10.03 26.73
CA ASP A 478 14.62 9.23 26.98
C ASP A 478 13.32 9.99 26.69
N PHE A 479 13.39 11.32 26.58
CA PHE A 479 12.25 12.14 26.16
C PHE A 479 11.84 11.77 24.74
N ILE A 480 10.54 11.54 24.53
CA ILE A 480 10.02 11.21 23.21
C ILE A 480 9.83 12.50 22.43
N ALA A 481 10.61 12.66 21.36
CA ALA A 481 10.48 13.73 20.39
C ALA A 481 10.06 13.08 19.07
N GLY A 482 8.76 13.02 18.83
CA GLY A 482 8.20 12.13 17.82
C GLY A 482 7.23 12.77 16.84
N PHE A 483 6.95 12.01 15.79
CA PHE A 483 5.87 12.26 14.85
C PHE A 483 5.01 11.00 14.73
N ALA A 484 3.76 11.15 14.31
CA ALA A 484 2.90 10.06 13.89
C ALA A 484 2.54 10.26 12.43
N PHE A 485 2.62 9.20 11.62
CA PHE A 485 2.21 9.29 10.23
C PHE A 485 0.72 9.59 10.11
N SER A 486 0.38 10.33 9.05
CA SER A 486 -1.01 10.53 8.66
C SER A 486 -1.73 9.20 8.45
N ASP A 487 -3.02 9.23 8.74
CA ASP A 487 -3.92 8.10 8.61
C ASP A 487 -4.30 7.79 7.14
N ASN A 488 -3.90 8.63 6.19
CA ASN A 488 -4.13 8.45 4.76
C ASN A 488 -3.09 7.53 4.10
N TYR A 489 -3.16 6.24 4.42
CA TYR A 489 -2.38 5.26 3.69
C TYR A 489 -2.82 5.20 2.22
N ASN A 490 -1.85 5.18 1.33
CA ASN A 490 -2.02 4.72 -0.04
C ASN A 490 -0.87 3.76 -0.44
N VAL A 491 -1.04 3.07 -1.56
CA VAL A 491 -0.06 2.10 -2.04
C VAL A 491 1.33 2.68 -2.33
N ASN A 492 1.52 3.99 -2.46
CA ASN A 492 2.86 4.56 -2.65
C ASN A 492 3.57 4.85 -1.32
N THR A 493 2.86 4.84 -0.19
CA THR A 493 3.41 5.18 1.14
C THR A 493 4.73 4.47 1.47
N PRO A 494 4.86 3.13 1.36
CA PRO A 494 6.11 2.43 1.73
C PRO A 494 7.30 2.79 0.84
N ILE A 495 7.06 3.35 -0.34
CA ILE A 495 8.10 3.82 -1.26
C ILE A 495 8.66 5.16 -0.78
N TYR A 496 7.82 6.06 -0.30
CA TYR A 496 8.21 7.44 0.03
C TYR A 496 8.60 7.69 1.50
N VAL A 497 8.32 6.75 2.41
CA VAL A 497 8.60 6.92 3.86
C VAL A 497 10.06 7.27 4.20
N GLU A 498 11.04 6.85 3.39
CA GLU A 498 12.45 7.17 3.66
C GLU A 498 12.75 8.67 3.63
N SER A 499 12.10 9.39 2.71
CA SER A 499 12.22 10.84 2.62
C SER A 499 11.61 11.52 3.84
N ALA A 500 10.48 11.00 4.33
CA ALA A 500 9.86 11.46 5.58
C ALA A 500 10.78 11.22 6.78
N TYR A 501 11.35 10.02 6.93
CA TYR A 501 12.27 9.71 8.03
C TYR A 501 13.50 10.64 8.04
N LYS A 502 14.07 10.95 6.88
CA LYS A 502 15.17 11.92 6.78
C LYS A 502 14.77 13.32 7.26
N ASN A 503 13.57 13.79 6.92
CA ASN A 503 13.05 15.08 7.38
C ASN A 503 12.81 15.08 8.90
N ILE A 504 12.23 13.99 9.43
CA ILE A 504 12.02 13.76 10.87
C ILE A 504 13.35 13.82 11.63
N LEU A 505 14.37 13.09 11.15
CA LEU A 505 15.70 13.12 11.75
C LEU A 505 16.39 14.48 11.62
N GLY A 506 16.08 15.24 10.56
CA GLY A 506 16.58 16.59 10.34
C GLY A 506 16.19 17.61 11.42
N VAL A 507 15.11 17.33 12.18
CA VAL A 507 14.70 18.10 13.36
C VAL A 507 15.08 17.42 14.68
N ASN A 508 15.97 16.43 14.64
CA ASN A 508 16.41 15.64 15.80
C ASN A 508 15.30 14.87 16.53
N ALA A 509 14.17 14.58 15.86
CA ALA A 509 13.20 13.64 16.39
C ALA A 509 13.78 12.22 16.50
N ASN A 510 13.32 11.46 17.48
CA ASN A 510 13.83 10.13 17.80
C ASN A 510 12.79 9.00 17.63
N THR A 511 11.50 9.33 17.49
CA THR A 511 10.40 8.34 17.44
C THR A 511 9.45 8.60 16.28
N ILE A 512 8.99 7.53 15.64
CA ILE A 512 7.88 7.55 14.69
C ILE A 512 6.78 6.58 15.11
N VAL A 513 5.53 7.06 15.10
CA VAL A 513 4.33 6.23 15.25
C VAL A 513 3.80 5.88 13.87
N ILE A 514 3.63 4.59 13.59
CA ILE A 514 3.10 4.07 12.33
C ILE A 514 1.70 3.49 12.57
N PRO A 515 0.66 3.98 11.87
CA PRO A 515 -0.68 3.44 12.01
C PRO A 515 -0.78 2.05 11.35
N VAL A 516 -1.46 1.13 12.02
CA VAL A 516 -1.86 -0.18 11.49
C VAL A 516 -3.36 -0.09 11.23
N LYS A 517 -3.84 -0.39 10.01
CA LYS A 517 -5.25 -0.12 9.65
C LYS A 517 -6.00 -1.34 9.16
N TRP A 518 -7.16 -1.61 9.76
CA TRP A 518 -8.20 -2.50 9.25
C TRP A 518 -9.49 -1.70 9.01
N THR A 519 -10.31 -2.13 8.06
CA THR A 519 -11.59 -1.48 7.77
C THR A 519 -12.74 -2.30 8.38
N LEU A 520 -13.60 -1.66 9.17
CA LEU A 520 -14.91 -2.19 9.54
C LEU A 520 -15.84 -2.06 8.32
N GLN A 521 -15.94 -3.15 7.56
CA GLN A 521 -16.62 -3.20 6.27
C GLN A 521 -18.14 -3.31 6.41
N SER A 522 -18.63 -4.03 7.42
CA SER A 522 -20.04 -4.28 7.68
C SER A 522 -20.27 -4.59 9.17
N LEU A 523 -21.50 -4.39 9.64
CA LEU A 523 -22.03 -4.75 10.97
C LEU A 523 -23.17 -5.78 10.90
N ASN A 524 -23.60 -6.15 9.70
CA ASN A 524 -24.60 -7.18 9.47
C ASN A 524 -24.22 -8.11 8.29
N PRO A 525 -23.44 -9.18 8.53
CA PRO A 525 -22.70 -9.50 9.75
C PRO A 525 -21.47 -8.60 9.92
N VAL A 526 -20.82 -8.69 11.07
CA VAL A 526 -19.63 -7.90 11.38
C VAL A 526 -18.42 -8.39 10.59
N VAL A 527 -17.79 -7.50 9.82
CA VAL A 527 -16.57 -7.79 9.05
C VAL A 527 -15.56 -6.69 9.32
N LEU A 528 -14.42 -7.05 9.93
CA LEU A 528 -13.31 -6.16 10.26
C LEU A 528 -12.00 -6.82 9.80
N SER A 529 -11.38 -6.29 8.75
CA SER A 529 -10.19 -6.86 8.11
C SER A 529 -9.51 -5.84 7.20
N PRO A 530 -8.25 -6.06 6.75
CA PRO A 530 -7.62 -5.17 5.79
C PRO A 530 -8.24 -5.32 4.39
N ILE A 531 -8.39 -4.20 3.67
CA ILE A 531 -8.79 -4.15 2.26
C ILE A 531 -7.54 -3.95 1.39
N THR A 532 -7.35 -4.79 0.37
CA THR A 532 -6.24 -4.66 -0.60
C THR A 532 -6.25 -3.32 -1.32
N GLY A 533 -5.06 -2.79 -1.58
CA GLY A 533 -4.91 -1.48 -2.24
C GLY A 533 -5.34 -0.26 -1.39
N LYS A 534 -6.06 -0.46 -0.29
CA LYS A 534 -6.57 0.62 0.58
C LYS A 534 -5.97 0.64 1.98
N ASN A 535 -5.68 -0.52 2.56
CA ASN A 535 -5.03 -0.61 3.87
C ASN A 535 -3.59 -1.14 3.72
N PRO A 536 -2.66 -0.79 4.62
CA PRO A 536 -1.33 -1.38 4.65
C PRO A 536 -1.45 -2.86 5.04
N LEU A 537 -0.91 -3.74 4.20
CA LEU A 537 -0.80 -5.16 4.52
C LEU A 537 0.38 -5.39 5.48
N TRP A 538 0.48 -6.60 6.05
CA TRP A 538 1.61 -6.96 6.94
C TRP A 538 2.97 -6.61 6.32
N LYS A 539 3.15 -6.87 5.02
CA LYS A 539 4.39 -6.60 4.29
C LYS A 539 4.67 -5.11 4.10
N ASP A 540 3.63 -4.28 3.89
CA ASP A 540 3.78 -2.82 3.85
C ASP A 540 4.34 -2.32 5.20
N LEU A 541 3.75 -2.82 6.30
CA LEU A 541 4.14 -2.42 7.65
C LEU A 541 5.56 -2.87 7.99
N VAL A 542 5.92 -4.14 7.70
CA VAL A 542 7.28 -4.66 7.90
C VAL A 542 8.30 -3.78 7.15
N LEU A 543 8.02 -3.45 5.88
CA LEU A 543 8.91 -2.61 5.08
C LEU A 543 9.08 -1.20 5.67
N MET A 544 7.98 -0.56 6.09
CA MET A 544 8.01 0.77 6.71
C MET A 544 8.79 0.75 8.04
N ILE A 545 8.55 -0.25 8.90
CA ILE A 545 9.24 -0.42 10.18
C ILE A 545 10.74 -0.64 9.97
N GLN A 546 11.13 -1.53 9.05
CA GLN A 546 12.54 -1.78 8.74
C GLN A 546 13.26 -0.53 8.25
N LYS A 547 12.62 0.25 7.37
CA LYS A 547 13.17 1.52 6.88
C LYS A 547 13.38 2.53 8.01
N ALA A 548 12.47 2.62 8.98
CA ALA A 548 12.65 3.48 10.15
C ALA A 548 13.79 3.00 11.07
N GLN A 549 13.80 1.71 11.42
CA GLN A 549 14.82 1.11 12.29
C GLN A 549 16.23 1.20 11.68
N ASN A 550 16.36 1.04 10.36
CA ASN A 550 17.64 1.21 9.65
C ASN A 550 18.19 2.65 9.73
N GLN A 551 17.35 3.63 10.03
CA GLN A 551 17.76 5.02 10.29
C GLN A 551 17.86 5.34 11.79
N ASN A 552 17.81 4.32 12.66
CA ASN A 552 17.84 4.41 14.12
C ASN A 552 16.67 5.20 14.74
N LEU A 553 15.53 5.28 14.04
CA LEU A 553 14.29 5.77 14.65
C LEU A 553 13.67 4.70 15.54
N LYS A 554 13.22 5.12 16.73
CA LYS A 554 12.32 4.32 17.56
C LYS A 554 10.97 4.22 16.85
N VAL A 555 10.37 3.04 16.86
CA VAL A 555 9.09 2.80 16.18
C VAL A 555 8.06 2.39 17.20
N TRP A 556 6.92 3.08 17.18
CA TRP A 556 5.69 2.66 17.86
C TRP A 556 4.61 2.33 16.83
N LEU A 557 3.74 1.38 17.13
CA LEU A 557 2.56 1.09 16.30
C LEU A 557 1.28 1.64 16.94
N SER A 558 0.33 2.06 16.12
CA SER A 558 -0.99 2.50 16.57
C SER A 558 -2.07 1.81 15.73
N PRO A 559 -2.70 0.71 16.19
CA PRO A 559 -3.87 0.16 15.51
C PRO A 559 -4.98 1.20 15.40
N ALA A 560 -5.61 1.30 14.22
CA ALA A 560 -6.70 2.21 13.92
C ALA A 560 -7.75 1.50 13.05
N ILE A 561 -9.03 1.70 13.38
CA ILE A 561 -10.15 1.14 12.62
C ILE A 561 -10.70 2.21 11.68
N GLU A 562 -10.76 1.90 10.39
CA GLU A 562 -11.45 2.72 9.40
C GLU A 562 -12.89 2.23 9.22
N LEU A 563 -13.84 3.14 8.97
CA LEU A 563 -15.24 2.78 8.71
C LEU A 563 -15.54 2.80 7.21
N SER A 564 -16.18 1.75 6.70
CA SER A 564 -16.72 1.78 5.34
C SER A 564 -18.01 2.62 5.27
N PRO A 565 -18.38 3.17 4.10
CA PRO A 565 -19.68 3.81 3.91
C PRO A 565 -20.86 2.91 4.28
N LEU A 566 -20.72 1.58 4.10
CA LEU A 566 -21.75 0.62 4.45
C LEU A 566 -21.91 0.47 5.97
N SER A 567 -20.82 0.36 6.73
CA SER A 567 -20.90 0.22 8.18
C SER A 567 -21.41 1.50 8.84
N VAL A 568 -21.04 2.68 8.33
CA VAL A 568 -21.65 3.96 8.74
C VAL A 568 -23.15 3.95 8.47
N LYS A 569 -23.58 3.56 7.27
CA LYS A 569 -25.01 3.47 6.92
C LYS A 569 -25.75 2.50 7.86
N GLN A 570 -25.18 1.35 8.18
CA GLN A 570 -25.77 0.35 9.08
C GLN A 570 -25.91 0.88 10.51
N LEU A 571 -24.92 1.62 11.02
CA LEU A 571 -25.00 2.28 12.33
C LEU A 571 -26.14 3.29 12.38
N VAL A 572 -26.26 4.15 11.36
CA VAL A 572 -27.31 5.19 11.27
C VAL A 572 -28.70 4.57 11.14
N GLN A 573 -28.83 3.50 10.35
CA GLN A 573 -30.10 2.86 10.04
C GLN A 573 -30.49 1.76 11.05
N GLN A 574 -29.68 1.50 12.07
CA GLN A 574 -29.87 0.42 13.03
C GLN A 574 -29.98 -0.97 12.35
N ASP A 575 -29.33 -1.14 11.18
CA ASP A 575 -29.25 -2.41 10.45
C ASP A 575 -28.08 -3.24 10.97
N LEU A 576 -28.26 -3.77 12.17
CA LEU A 576 -27.22 -4.46 12.93
C LEU A 576 -27.62 -5.91 13.19
N GLN A 577 -26.67 -6.84 13.09
CA GLN A 577 -26.88 -8.23 13.48
C GLN A 577 -27.14 -8.33 15.00
N THR A 578 -28.01 -9.23 15.47
CA THR A 578 -28.35 -9.34 16.90
C THR A 578 -27.14 -9.43 17.86
N ASN A 579 -26.05 -10.09 17.44
CA ASN A 579 -24.83 -10.26 18.24
C ASN A 579 -23.65 -9.42 17.71
N TRP A 580 -23.93 -8.29 17.05
CA TRP A 580 -22.89 -7.47 16.42
C TRP A 580 -21.84 -7.00 17.43
N GLN A 581 -22.22 -6.67 18.66
CA GLN A 581 -21.29 -6.22 19.69
C GLN A 581 -20.27 -7.30 20.07
N GLN A 582 -20.72 -8.54 20.27
CA GLN A 582 -19.84 -9.67 20.60
C GLN A 582 -18.95 -10.04 19.41
N ASN A 583 -19.49 -10.01 18.19
CA ASN A 583 -18.72 -10.29 16.98
C ASN A 583 -17.66 -9.21 16.73
N PHE A 584 -18.02 -7.94 16.93
CA PHE A 584 -17.07 -6.82 16.86
C PHE A 584 -15.99 -6.95 17.92
N SER A 585 -16.34 -7.22 19.19
CA SER A 585 -15.37 -7.45 20.27
C SER A 585 -14.38 -8.55 19.91
N SER A 586 -14.86 -9.70 19.42
CA SER A 586 -13.98 -10.80 18.99
C SER A 586 -12.99 -10.38 17.90
N LEU A 587 -13.46 -9.66 16.87
CA LEU A 587 -12.60 -9.21 15.76
C LEU A 587 -11.66 -8.07 16.18
N ASN A 588 -12.10 -7.19 17.07
CA ASN A 588 -11.26 -6.14 17.64
C ASN A 588 -10.12 -6.72 18.49
N ILE A 589 -10.39 -7.76 19.29
CA ILE A 589 -9.36 -8.51 20.02
C ILE A 589 -8.34 -9.12 19.04
N GLU A 590 -8.79 -9.72 17.94
CA GLU A 590 -7.88 -10.26 16.91
C GLU A 590 -7.00 -9.16 16.30
N PHE A 591 -7.57 -7.98 16.03
CA PHE A 591 -6.83 -6.85 15.51
C PHE A 591 -5.79 -6.32 16.51
N MET A 592 -6.15 -6.25 17.79
CA MET A 592 -5.23 -5.83 18.84
C MET A 592 -4.06 -6.81 19.02
N ILE A 593 -4.33 -8.12 18.94
CA ILE A 593 -3.31 -9.17 18.98
C ILE A 593 -2.44 -9.10 17.72
N PHE A 594 -3.02 -8.84 16.55
CA PHE A 594 -2.26 -8.63 15.32
C PHE A 594 -1.21 -7.53 15.47
N ALA A 595 -1.59 -6.38 16.05
CA ALA A 595 -0.65 -5.29 16.32
C ALA A 595 0.45 -5.69 17.33
N ALA A 596 0.10 -6.39 18.42
CA ALA A 596 1.07 -6.88 19.40
C ALA A 596 2.07 -7.88 18.79
N ASP A 597 1.59 -8.74 17.90
CA ASP A 597 2.40 -9.78 17.27
C ASP A 597 3.36 -9.20 16.25
N LEU A 598 2.89 -8.25 15.44
CA LEU A 598 3.74 -7.47 14.53
C LEU A 598 4.80 -6.70 15.31
N ALA A 599 4.39 -6.06 16.42
CA ALA A 599 5.28 -5.32 17.30
C ALA A 599 6.41 -6.20 17.87
N ASN A 600 6.05 -7.38 18.36
CA ASN A 600 7.02 -8.34 18.88
C ASN A 600 7.91 -8.92 17.76
N TYR A 601 7.32 -9.26 16.61
CA TYR A 601 8.03 -9.79 15.44
C TYR A 601 9.11 -8.83 14.93
N MET A 602 8.80 -7.53 14.92
CA MET A 602 9.70 -6.47 14.47
C MET A 602 10.56 -5.87 15.59
N ASN A 603 10.46 -6.38 16.83
CA ASN A 603 11.17 -5.87 18.00
C ASN A 603 11.02 -4.34 18.20
N ILE A 604 9.77 -3.84 18.13
CA ILE A 604 9.49 -2.40 18.29
C ILE A 604 9.36 -2.00 19.77
N GLU A 605 9.49 -0.70 20.07
CA GLU A 605 9.54 -0.21 21.46
C GLU A 605 8.17 -0.08 22.13
N GLY A 606 7.11 0.23 21.36
CA GLY A 606 5.80 0.47 21.94
C GLY A 606 4.62 0.27 20.99
N VAL A 607 3.43 0.06 21.58
CA VAL A 607 2.14 0.03 20.87
C VAL A 607 1.16 0.95 21.60
N ILE A 608 0.49 1.83 20.86
CA ILE A 608 -0.55 2.74 21.38
C ILE A 608 -1.92 2.19 20.98
N TYR A 609 -2.68 1.66 21.94
CA TYR A 609 -4.04 1.19 21.67
C TYR A 609 -5.03 2.36 21.75
N PRO A 610 -5.84 2.62 20.72
CA PRO A 610 -6.88 3.63 20.79
C PRO A 610 -7.98 3.19 21.76
N THR A 611 -8.56 4.14 22.48
CA THR A 611 -9.74 3.92 23.33
C THR A 611 -11.05 4.22 22.60
N ASP A 612 -10.97 4.62 21.33
CA ASP A 612 -12.11 5.04 20.54
C ASP A 612 -11.85 4.86 19.02
N ILE A 613 -12.91 4.82 18.22
CA ILE A 613 -12.86 4.99 16.77
C ILE A 613 -13.23 6.44 16.49
N LEU A 614 -12.32 7.28 16.03
CA LEU A 614 -12.66 8.67 15.69
C LEU A 614 -13.74 8.70 14.57
N HIS A 615 -14.55 9.78 14.48
CA HIS A 615 -15.58 10.08 13.44
C HIS A 615 -17.08 9.85 13.76
N LEU A 616 -17.47 9.61 15.01
CA LEU A 616 -18.84 9.13 15.27
C LEU A 616 -19.54 9.74 16.49
N ASN A 617 -19.00 10.80 17.08
CA ASN A 617 -19.55 11.51 18.24
C ASN A 617 -20.99 12.04 18.09
N LYS A 618 -21.59 11.96 16.88
CA LYS A 618 -23.00 12.28 16.59
C LYS A 618 -23.88 11.06 16.26
N ILE A 619 -23.38 9.82 16.29
CA ILE A 619 -24.16 8.61 15.97
C ILE A 619 -24.52 7.86 17.27
N GLU A 620 -25.82 7.61 17.50
CA GLU A 620 -26.35 7.06 18.77
C GLU A 620 -25.69 5.72 19.21
N ASN A 621 -25.30 4.86 18.26
CA ASN A 621 -24.64 3.57 18.54
C ASN A 621 -23.12 3.65 18.65
N TYR A 622 -22.53 4.83 18.49
CA TYR A 622 -21.08 5.03 18.54
C TYR A 622 -20.49 4.66 19.89
N GLU A 623 -21.13 5.12 20.98
CA GLU A 623 -20.66 4.92 22.35
C GLU A 623 -20.41 3.43 22.64
N SER A 624 -21.21 2.54 22.04
CA SER A 624 -21.03 1.09 22.17
C SER A 624 -19.72 0.58 21.57
N LEU A 625 -19.25 1.12 20.43
CA LEU A 625 -17.99 0.68 19.81
C LEU A 625 -16.79 1.07 20.68
N SER A 626 -16.77 2.33 21.14
CA SER A 626 -15.71 2.86 22.01
C SER A 626 -15.64 2.11 23.34
N GLU A 627 -16.79 1.84 23.96
CA GLU A 627 -16.86 1.05 25.20
C GLU A 627 -16.39 -0.39 25.00
N ILE A 628 -16.73 -1.03 23.87
CA ILE A 628 -16.21 -2.35 23.53
C ILE A 628 -14.68 -2.30 23.40
N MET A 629 -14.11 -1.32 22.70
CA MET A 629 -12.66 -1.20 22.54
C MET A 629 -11.93 -1.00 23.87
N LYS A 630 -12.47 -0.15 24.77
CA LYS A 630 -11.94 0.04 26.13
C LYS A 630 -12.00 -1.27 26.92
N SER A 631 -13.16 -1.94 26.91
CA SER A 631 -13.37 -3.21 27.62
C SER A 631 -12.46 -4.33 27.10
N ASP A 632 -12.32 -4.46 25.79
CA ASP A 632 -11.45 -5.42 25.12
C ASP A 632 -9.99 -5.16 25.52
N THR A 633 -9.55 -3.90 25.50
CA THR A 633 -8.20 -3.49 25.93
C THR A 633 -7.93 -3.90 27.38
N ILE A 634 -8.86 -3.61 28.30
CA ILE A 634 -8.75 -4.01 29.71
C ILE A 634 -8.65 -5.52 29.84
N SER A 635 -9.57 -6.26 29.18
CA SER A 635 -9.65 -7.71 29.33
C SER A 635 -8.45 -8.44 28.71
N GLN A 636 -7.86 -7.88 27.65
CA GLN A 636 -6.78 -8.50 26.90
C GLN A 636 -5.39 -7.98 27.26
N ILE A 637 -5.24 -6.97 28.12
CA ILE A 637 -3.93 -6.38 28.44
C ILE A 637 -2.89 -7.40 28.90
N SER A 638 -3.29 -8.38 29.73
CA SER A 638 -2.41 -9.47 30.18
C SER A 638 -1.99 -10.38 29.03
N ASN A 639 -2.89 -10.67 28.10
CA ASN A 639 -2.61 -11.45 26.90
C ASN A 639 -1.65 -10.68 25.98
N ILE A 640 -1.92 -9.39 25.73
CA ILE A 640 -1.04 -8.49 24.95
C ILE A 640 0.36 -8.47 25.56
N LYS A 641 0.50 -8.22 26.87
CA LYS A 641 1.79 -8.23 27.59
C LYS A 641 2.46 -9.61 27.63
N SER A 642 1.70 -10.69 27.43
CA SER A 642 2.26 -12.03 27.29
C SER A 642 2.98 -12.21 25.94
N ARG A 643 2.44 -11.58 24.89
CA ARG A 643 2.90 -11.67 23.49
C ARG A 643 3.92 -10.61 23.11
N PHE A 644 3.78 -9.41 23.66
CA PHE A 644 4.64 -8.26 23.44
C PHE A 644 5.19 -7.77 24.79
N LYS A 645 6.51 -7.83 24.96
CA LYS A 645 7.16 -7.56 26.26
C LYS A 645 7.55 -6.09 26.48
N ASN A 646 7.46 -5.27 25.44
CA ASN A 646 7.79 -3.84 25.54
C ASN A 646 6.55 -3.03 25.93
N LYS A 647 6.54 -1.73 25.64
CA LYS A 647 5.60 -0.78 26.27
C LYS A 647 4.24 -0.76 25.61
N VAL A 648 3.18 -0.91 26.40
CA VAL A 648 1.80 -0.78 25.95
C VAL A 648 1.23 0.54 26.45
N PHE A 649 0.84 1.42 25.53
CA PHE A 649 0.21 2.70 25.82
C PHE A 649 -1.26 2.68 25.39
N ILE A 650 -2.02 3.66 25.86
CA ILE A 650 -3.35 3.96 25.34
C ILE A 650 -3.43 5.40 24.84
N SER A 651 -4.20 5.61 23.78
CA SER A 651 -4.57 6.94 23.30
C SER A 651 -5.81 7.43 24.03
N LEU A 652 -5.76 8.66 24.52
CA LEU A 652 -6.84 9.33 25.23
C LEU A 652 -7.11 10.70 24.57
N GLY A 653 -8.38 11.04 24.42
CA GLY A 653 -8.83 12.36 23.98
C GLY A 653 -9.55 13.10 25.11
N ASP A 654 -10.09 14.28 24.79
CA ASP A 654 -10.90 15.05 25.72
C ASP A 654 -12.18 14.29 26.13
N ASN A 655 -12.57 14.44 27.39
CA ASN A 655 -13.76 13.79 27.98
C ASN A 655 -13.73 12.25 27.99
N THR A 656 -12.58 11.63 27.71
CA THR A 656 -12.43 10.20 27.95
C THR A 656 -12.37 9.96 29.46
N ASN A 657 -13.34 9.21 29.99
CA ASN A 657 -13.32 8.69 31.36
C ASN A 657 -12.90 7.21 31.34
N PRO A 658 -11.65 6.88 30.97
CA PRO A 658 -11.20 5.49 31.00
C PRO A 658 -11.29 4.96 32.44
N SER A 659 -11.68 3.69 32.57
CA SER A 659 -11.81 3.11 33.91
C SER A 659 -10.45 3.08 34.63
N PRO A 660 -10.42 3.23 35.97
CA PRO A 660 -9.18 3.13 36.74
C PRO A 660 -8.41 1.82 36.47
N GLY A 661 -9.11 0.71 36.23
CA GLY A 661 -8.49 -0.56 35.88
C GLY A 661 -7.73 -0.53 34.54
N LEU A 662 -8.22 0.19 33.54
CA LEU A 662 -7.49 0.39 32.28
C LEU A 662 -6.23 1.22 32.54
N LEU A 663 -6.39 2.32 33.27
CA LEU A 663 -5.29 3.24 33.57
C LEU A 663 -4.19 2.55 34.39
N GLU A 664 -4.52 1.62 35.29
CA GLU A 664 -3.58 0.82 36.07
C GLU A 664 -2.88 -0.28 35.28
N ALA A 665 -3.48 -0.80 34.20
CA ALA A 665 -2.94 -1.96 33.49
C ALA A 665 -1.88 -1.62 32.42
N VAL A 666 -1.93 -0.42 31.84
CA VAL A 666 -1.05 0.03 30.74
C VAL A 666 0.29 0.59 31.24
N ASP A 667 1.24 0.88 30.37
CA ASP A 667 2.57 1.40 30.75
C ASP A 667 2.68 2.93 30.62
N GLY A 668 1.67 3.60 30.06
CA GLY A 668 1.66 5.06 29.89
C GLY A 668 0.47 5.54 29.05
N PHE A 669 0.36 6.84 28.92
CA PHE A 669 -0.78 7.52 28.30
C PHE A 669 -0.32 8.46 27.18
N VAL A 670 -1.03 8.44 26.06
CA VAL A 670 -0.83 9.36 24.93
C VAL A 670 -2.08 10.22 24.82
N PHE A 671 -2.00 11.50 25.19
CA PHE A 671 -3.15 12.41 25.18
C PHE A 671 -3.17 13.24 23.92
N THR A 672 -4.34 13.36 23.27
CA THR A 672 -4.57 14.28 22.15
C THR A 672 -5.48 15.42 22.62
N PRO A 673 -4.92 16.58 23.05
CA PRO A 673 -5.73 17.69 23.56
C PRO A 673 -6.61 18.31 22.49
N LYS A 674 -7.89 18.60 22.78
CA LYS A 674 -8.80 19.38 21.92
C LYS A 674 -9.23 20.67 22.62
N ILE A 675 -8.24 21.53 22.86
CA ILE A 675 -8.41 22.75 23.64
C ILE A 675 -9.14 23.80 22.80
N ASN A 676 -10.29 24.29 23.28
CA ASN A 676 -10.87 25.53 22.81
C ASN A 676 -10.17 26.71 23.50
N PHE A 677 -9.28 27.39 22.78
CA PHE A 677 -8.48 28.51 23.26
C PHE A 677 -9.27 29.85 23.35
N VAL A 678 -10.54 29.84 22.97
CA VAL A 678 -11.40 31.05 22.92
C VAL A 678 -12.41 31.06 24.06
N GLU A 679 -13.07 29.94 24.33
CA GLU A 679 -14.26 29.88 25.19
C GLU A 679 -14.20 28.83 26.33
N SER A 680 -13.13 28.03 26.44
CA SER A 680 -13.04 27.01 27.50
C SER A 680 -12.74 27.58 28.89
N GLU A 681 -12.95 26.75 29.93
CA GLU A 681 -12.57 27.07 31.32
C GLU A 681 -11.05 27.22 31.52
N TYR A 682 -10.24 26.71 30.58
CA TYR A 682 -8.79 26.81 30.60
C TYR A 682 -8.27 28.11 30.01
N VAL A 683 -9.11 28.93 29.37
CA VAL A 683 -8.67 30.18 28.73
C VAL A 683 -7.99 31.10 29.73
N ARG A 684 -6.79 31.57 29.36
CA ARG A 684 -5.97 32.53 30.10
C ARG A 684 -5.55 33.67 29.16
N VAL A 685 -4.55 34.46 29.56
CA VAL A 685 -4.13 35.68 28.85
C VAL A 685 -3.58 35.40 27.45
N ASP A 686 -2.97 34.24 27.24
CA ASP A 686 -2.41 33.81 25.97
C ASP A 686 -2.55 32.29 25.74
N TYR A 687 -2.19 31.81 24.55
CA TYR A 687 -2.27 30.39 24.20
C TYR A 687 -1.35 29.51 25.06
N GLN A 688 -0.17 30.01 25.47
CA GLN A 688 0.76 29.25 26.32
C GLN A 688 0.13 28.99 27.70
N SER A 689 -0.34 30.04 28.36
CA SER A 689 -0.96 29.95 29.68
C SER A 689 -2.26 29.17 29.65
N THR A 690 -3.01 29.24 28.54
CA THR A 690 -4.20 28.41 28.31
C THR A 690 -3.84 26.92 28.19
N PHE A 691 -2.83 26.59 27.37
CA PHE A 691 -2.36 25.21 27.23
C PHE A 691 -1.83 24.66 28.56
N LYS A 692 -1.06 25.48 29.30
CA LYS A 692 -0.55 25.11 30.63
C LYS A 692 -1.69 24.88 31.64
N ALA A 693 -2.70 25.73 31.66
CA ALA A 693 -3.87 25.52 32.50
C ALA A 693 -4.56 24.18 32.18
N TYR A 694 -4.72 23.82 30.90
CA TYR A 694 -5.25 22.51 30.53
C TYR A 694 -4.34 21.35 31.00
N LEU A 695 -3.01 21.46 30.84
CA LEU A 695 -2.08 20.45 31.35
C LEU A 695 -2.20 20.25 32.86
N ASP A 696 -2.24 21.33 33.63
CA ASP A 696 -2.25 21.28 35.10
C ASP A 696 -3.64 20.93 35.65
N ASP A 697 -4.68 21.64 35.21
CA ASP A 697 -6.03 21.55 35.76
C ASP A 697 -6.73 20.26 35.32
N TYR A 698 -6.49 19.79 34.09
CA TYR A 698 -7.10 18.56 33.57
C TYR A 698 -6.14 17.36 33.62
N ILE A 699 -5.04 17.37 32.84
CA ILE A 699 -4.21 16.16 32.69
C ILE A 699 -3.54 15.77 34.01
N PHE A 700 -2.83 16.69 34.65
CA PHE A 700 -2.08 16.39 35.87
C PHE A 700 -3.02 15.95 37.00
N THR A 701 -4.11 16.69 37.23
CA THR A 701 -5.11 16.39 38.27
C THR A 701 -5.70 14.99 38.11
N ASN A 702 -6.02 14.57 36.88
CA ASN A 702 -6.69 13.29 36.64
C ASN A 702 -5.73 12.10 36.50
N PHE A 703 -4.49 12.29 36.03
CA PHE A 703 -3.62 11.18 35.61
C PHE A 703 -2.30 11.05 36.36
N SER A 704 -1.84 12.08 37.07
CA SER A 704 -0.58 12.01 37.82
C SER A 704 -0.59 10.95 38.93
N VAL A 705 -1.77 10.66 39.50
CA VAL A 705 -1.98 9.65 40.55
C VAL A 705 -1.53 8.24 40.15
N TYR A 706 -1.51 7.93 38.85
CA TYR A 706 -1.10 6.62 38.34
C TYR A 706 0.42 6.45 38.25
N ASN A 707 1.21 7.53 38.35
CA ASN A 707 2.67 7.53 38.25
C ASN A 707 3.20 6.81 36.99
N LYS A 708 2.63 7.17 35.83
CA LYS A 708 2.98 6.61 34.52
C LYS A 708 3.42 7.70 33.57
N PRO A 709 4.27 7.38 32.58
CA PRO A 709 4.68 8.35 31.59
C PRO A 709 3.50 8.89 30.78
N ILE A 710 3.50 10.20 30.57
CA ILE A 710 2.48 10.93 29.81
C ILE A 710 3.12 11.57 28.59
N PHE A 711 2.58 11.28 27.41
CA PHE A 711 2.98 11.87 26.14
C PHE A 711 1.87 12.76 25.62
N ILE A 712 2.24 13.92 25.08
CA ILE A 712 1.30 14.87 24.48
C ILE A 712 1.35 14.74 22.97
N ASN A 713 0.21 14.40 22.40
CA ASN A 713 -0.03 14.19 20.99
C ASN A 713 -0.69 15.44 20.39
N LEU A 714 0.06 16.22 19.63
CA LEU A 714 -0.36 17.50 19.10
C LEU A 714 -0.92 17.33 17.68
N ASP A 715 -2.23 17.47 17.56
CA ASP A 715 -3.00 17.50 16.32
C ASP A 715 -3.53 18.93 16.10
N ILE A 716 -2.80 19.73 15.29
CA ILE A 716 -3.09 21.14 15.08
C ILE A 716 -3.08 21.41 13.56
N PRO A 717 -4.23 21.39 12.88
CA PRO A 717 -4.31 21.67 11.45
C PRO A 717 -4.00 23.13 11.14
N SER A 718 -3.44 23.39 9.95
CA SER A 718 -3.22 24.74 9.45
C SER A 718 -4.47 25.28 8.74
N VAL A 719 -5.56 25.41 9.50
CA VAL A 719 -6.86 25.93 9.03
C VAL A 719 -7.28 27.07 9.94
N LYS A 720 -7.88 28.11 9.35
CA LYS A 720 -8.46 29.22 10.09
C LYS A 720 -9.55 28.74 11.06
N GLY A 721 -9.51 29.24 12.30
CA GLY A 721 -10.45 28.83 13.35
C GLY A 721 -10.00 27.58 14.13
N VAL A 722 -8.79 27.05 13.89
CA VAL A 722 -8.22 25.93 14.66
C VAL A 722 -8.15 26.23 16.17
N GLU A 723 -8.08 27.50 16.57
CA GLU A 723 -8.07 27.94 17.97
C GLU A 723 -9.34 27.57 18.76
N TYR A 724 -10.43 27.18 18.10
CA TYR A 724 -11.64 26.69 18.76
C TYR A 724 -11.54 25.23 19.21
N GLY A 725 -10.45 24.53 18.92
CA GLY A 725 -10.29 23.09 19.21
C GLY A 725 -11.05 22.16 18.26
N CYS A 726 -11.70 22.74 17.26
CA CYS A 726 -12.35 22.13 16.10
C CYS A 726 -12.51 23.20 15.01
N VAL A 727 -12.92 22.82 13.81
CA VAL A 727 -13.21 23.80 12.75
C VAL A 727 -14.73 23.96 12.61
N ILE A 728 -15.23 25.18 12.79
CA ILE A 728 -16.66 25.48 12.71
C ILE A 728 -17.03 25.77 11.25
N LEU A 729 -17.88 24.92 10.66
CA LEU A 729 -18.46 25.10 9.32
C LEU A 729 -19.98 24.91 9.40
N GLU A 730 -20.76 25.80 8.79
CA GLU A 730 -22.24 25.72 8.79
C GLU A 730 -22.86 25.51 10.19
N GLU A 731 -22.31 26.19 11.22
CA GLU A 731 -22.68 26.06 12.64
C GLU A 731 -22.34 24.70 13.29
N GLU A 732 -21.63 23.82 12.59
CA GLU A 732 -21.13 22.54 13.13
C GLU A 732 -19.62 22.57 13.40
N CYS A 733 -19.22 22.03 14.56
CA CYS A 733 -17.83 21.85 14.98
C CYS A 733 -17.30 20.50 14.45
N TYR A 734 -16.43 20.55 13.44
CA TYR A 734 -15.81 19.39 12.80
C TYR A 734 -14.47 19.04 13.42
N ASP A 735 -14.26 17.75 13.66
CA ASP A 735 -13.04 17.20 14.22
C ASP A 735 -11.83 17.38 13.29
N PHE A 736 -10.64 17.58 13.87
CA PHE A 736 -9.41 17.77 13.09
C PHE A 736 -9.06 16.57 12.21
N GLU A 737 -9.44 15.36 12.64
CA GLU A 737 -9.16 14.15 11.88
C GLU A 737 -9.84 14.15 10.51
N ILE A 738 -10.97 14.87 10.34
CA ILE A 738 -11.61 15.03 9.02
C ILE A 738 -10.63 15.72 8.07
N PHE A 739 -9.96 16.79 8.50
CA PHE A 739 -9.01 17.54 7.68
C PHE A 739 -7.69 16.79 7.46
N ASN A 740 -7.33 15.90 8.37
CA ASN A 740 -6.22 14.97 8.18
C ASN A 740 -6.54 13.88 7.15
N GLN A 741 -7.82 13.61 6.89
CA GLN A 741 -8.28 12.55 5.97
C GLN A 741 -8.77 13.04 4.60
N LEU A 742 -8.95 14.35 4.41
CA LEU A 742 -9.37 14.91 3.14
C LEU A 742 -8.28 14.70 2.08
N ASP A 743 -8.54 13.80 1.13
CA ASP A 743 -7.80 13.79 -0.12
C ASP A 743 -8.17 15.08 -0.88
N ASN A 744 -7.19 15.93 -1.15
CA ASN A 744 -7.36 17.28 -1.72
C ASN A 744 -8.04 17.30 -3.12
N SER A 745 -8.38 16.13 -3.68
CA SER A 745 -9.14 15.96 -4.92
C SER A 745 -10.66 15.98 -4.75
N SER A 746 -11.19 15.85 -3.54
CA SER A 746 -12.64 15.74 -3.25
C SER A 746 -13.21 16.94 -2.47
N GLN A 747 -12.48 18.06 -2.41
CA GLN A 747 -12.89 19.24 -1.66
C GLN A 747 -14.21 19.83 -2.21
N THR A 748 -15.32 19.57 -1.52
CA THR A 748 -16.55 20.37 -1.57
C THR A 748 -16.55 21.49 -0.53
N MET A 749 -15.62 21.45 0.43
CA MET A 749 -15.45 22.43 1.50
C MET A 749 -14.29 23.36 1.16
N GLU A 750 -14.55 24.67 1.09
CA GLU A 750 -13.53 25.70 0.87
C GLU A 750 -12.86 26.01 2.22
N LEU A 751 -11.64 25.49 2.41
CA LEU A 751 -10.86 25.69 3.63
C LEU A 751 -9.80 26.77 3.43
N GLU A 752 -9.75 27.75 4.33
CA GLU A 752 -8.71 28.78 4.34
C GLU A 752 -7.50 28.28 5.13
N VAL A 753 -6.37 28.07 4.44
CA VAL A 753 -5.12 27.61 5.05
C VAL A 753 -4.52 28.74 5.90
N ASP A 754 -4.21 28.43 7.17
CA ASP A 754 -3.56 29.35 8.11
C ASP A 754 -2.30 28.72 8.71
N LEU A 755 -1.16 28.97 8.06
CA LEU A 755 0.15 28.44 8.46
C LEU A 755 0.72 29.15 9.69
N VAL A 756 0.32 30.41 9.94
CA VAL A 756 0.85 31.22 11.04
C VAL A 756 0.24 30.76 12.36
N THR A 757 -1.09 30.62 12.41
CA THR A 757 -1.79 30.15 13.61
C THR A 757 -1.32 28.74 14.01
N GLN A 758 -1.04 27.86 13.05
CA GLN A 758 -0.43 26.56 13.34
C GLN A 758 0.91 26.70 14.07
N VAL A 759 1.80 27.60 13.61
CA VAL A 759 3.08 27.87 14.28
C VAL A 759 2.87 28.40 15.70
N GLU A 760 1.97 29.36 15.87
CA GLU A 760 1.72 30.01 17.16
C GLU A 760 1.22 29.00 18.21
N LEU A 761 0.28 28.13 17.82
CA LEU A 761 -0.26 27.10 18.71
C LEU A 761 0.77 26.02 19.03
N TYR A 762 1.53 25.51 18.05
CA TYR A 762 2.63 24.58 18.32
C TYR A 762 3.64 25.20 19.28
N ASN A 763 4.12 26.41 19.00
CA ASN A 763 5.11 27.07 19.85
C ASN A 763 4.57 27.31 21.28
N SER A 764 3.30 27.67 21.41
CA SER A 764 2.63 27.84 22.71
C SER A 764 2.56 26.53 23.50
N ALA A 765 2.24 25.42 22.82
CA ALA A 765 2.26 24.08 23.42
C ALA A 765 3.68 23.69 23.90
N PHE A 766 4.71 23.91 23.09
CA PHE A 766 6.10 23.63 23.48
C PHE A 766 6.54 24.45 24.71
N LYS A 767 6.18 25.74 24.78
CA LYS A 767 6.47 26.59 25.95
C LYS A 767 5.78 26.06 27.21
N ALA A 768 4.50 25.73 27.12
CA ALA A 768 3.74 25.16 28.23
C ALA A 768 4.31 23.81 28.70
N ILE A 769 4.73 22.94 27.78
CA ILE A 769 5.33 21.64 28.08
C ILE A 769 6.73 21.80 28.68
N ASN A 770 7.49 22.81 28.25
CA ASN A 770 8.82 23.11 28.82
C ASN A 770 8.73 23.51 30.30
N GLU A 771 7.64 24.15 30.72
CA GLU A 771 7.36 24.48 32.14
C GLU A 771 6.71 23.32 32.92
N THR A 772 6.59 22.15 32.30
CA THR A 772 5.85 21.00 32.81
C THR A 772 6.74 19.74 32.83
N GLU A 773 7.42 19.52 33.97
CA GLU A 773 8.44 18.46 34.11
C GLU A 773 7.91 17.02 34.05
N TRP A 774 6.60 16.81 34.26
CA TRP A 774 6.00 15.47 34.27
C TRP A 774 5.62 14.95 32.87
N VAL A 775 5.64 15.78 31.81
CA VAL A 775 5.37 15.35 30.44
C VAL A 775 6.58 14.64 29.85
N ASN A 776 6.48 13.37 29.46
CA ASN A 776 7.61 12.54 29.00
C ASN A 776 7.90 12.61 27.51
N GLY A 777 7.06 13.30 26.72
CA GLY A 777 7.33 13.50 25.31
C GLY A 777 6.21 14.19 24.55
N ILE A 778 6.53 14.51 23.30
CA ILE A 778 5.69 15.21 22.34
C ILE A 778 5.66 14.39 21.05
N ILE A 779 4.47 14.19 20.50
CA ILE A 779 4.24 13.54 19.21
C ILE A 779 3.39 14.47 18.35
N SER A 780 3.86 14.86 17.17
CA SER A 780 3.06 15.63 16.21
C SER A 780 2.31 14.69 15.27
N GLN A 781 0.99 14.85 15.18
CA GLN A 781 0.09 14.01 14.38
C GLN A 781 0.07 14.38 12.90
N GLY A 782 -0.45 13.45 12.09
CA GLY A 782 -0.78 13.75 10.69
C GLY A 782 0.42 13.89 9.76
N TYR A 783 1.63 13.48 10.15
CA TYR A 783 2.84 13.69 9.35
C TYR A 783 2.74 12.99 7.99
N ASN A 784 2.69 13.77 6.91
CA ASN A 784 2.52 13.23 5.55
C ASN A 784 3.78 12.45 5.11
N PRO A 785 3.70 11.12 4.93
CA PRO A 785 4.86 10.30 4.58
C PRO A 785 5.27 10.45 3.11
N GLN A 786 4.37 10.89 2.23
CA GLN A 786 4.56 10.87 0.79
C GLN A 786 5.19 12.15 0.24
N VAL A 787 4.68 13.31 0.62
CA VAL A 787 5.07 14.60 0.02
C VAL A 787 5.09 15.73 1.04
N ALA A 788 6.00 16.70 0.85
CA ALA A 788 6.00 17.95 1.61
C ALA A 788 5.02 18.94 0.96
N ILE A 789 4.08 19.45 1.76
CA ILE A 789 2.96 20.26 1.27
C ILE A 789 2.47 21.23 2.37
N MET A 790 2.06 22.42 1.94
CA MET A 790 1.46 23.50 2.72
C MET A 790 -0.07 23.47 2.57
N ASP A 791 -0.69 22.34 2.96
CA ASP A 791 -2.14 22.13 2.93
C ASP A 791 -2.82 22.49 4.26
N SER A 792 -4.10 22.17 4.40
CA SER A 792 -4.91 22.37 5.62
C SER A 792 -4.70 21.30 6.70
N SER A 793 -3.96 20.23 6.46
CA SER A 793 -3.81 19.12 7.42
C SER A 793 -2.96 19.51 8.64
N SER A 794 -2.93 18.64 9.66
CA SER A 794 -2.00 18.76 10.79
C SER A 794 -0.55 18.43 10.46
N SER A 795 -0.28 17.87 9.28
CA SER A 795 1.08 17.60 8.84
C SER A 795 1.92 18.87 8.89
N THR A 796 3.03 18.84 9.63
CA THR A 796 3.99 19.94 9.67
C THR A 796 5.03 19.85 8.54
N ARG A 797 5.04 18.74 7.78
CA ARG A 797 6.03 18.48 6.73
C ARG A 797 5.89 19.46 5.57
N GLY A 798 6.87 20.35 5.44
CA GLY A 798 6.88 21.39 4.39
C GLY A 798 6.22 22.70 4.81
N LYS A 799 5.75 22.80 6.07
CA LYS A 799 5.12 24.01 6.63
C LYS A 799 6.06 24.74 7.58
N PRO A 800 5.88 26.05 7.80
CA PRO A 800 6.67 26.82 8.77
C PRO A 800 6.69 26.22 10.18
N ALA A 801 5.62 25.51 10.58
CA ALA A 801 5.53 24.83 11.87
C ALA A 801 6.67 23.84 12.13
N ILE A 802 7.28 23.22 11.11
CA ILE A 802 8.43 22.33 11.29
C ILE A 802 9.63 23.04 11.93
N GLY A 803 9.75 24.35 11.74
CA GLY A 803 10.78 25.19 12.36
C GLY A 803 10.69 25.24 13.88
N VAL A 804 9.49 25.08 14.45
CA VAL A 804 9.28 24.95 15.90
C VAL A 804 9.99 23.69 16.41
N PHE A 805 9.76 22.54 15.77
CA PHE A 805 10.38 21.27 16.13
C PHE A 805 11.91 21.33 16.03
N TRP A 806 12.42 21.87 14.92
CA TRP A 806 13.86 22.08 14.72
C TRP A 806 14.51 22.91 15.83
N TYR A 807 13.78 23.89 16.37
CA TYR A 807 14.24 24.70 17.49
C TYR A 807 14.18 23.94 18.82
N TRP A 808 13.06 23.30 19.14
CA TRP A 808 12.80 22.73 20.46
C TRP A 808 13.43 21.35 20.71
N PHE A 809 13.28 20.41 19.77
CA PHE A 809 13.68 19.01 19.95
C PHE A 809 15.17 18.81 20.30
N PRO A 810 16.16 19.35 19.57
CA PRO A 810 17.56 19.12 19.93
C PRO A 810 17.90 19.62 21.34
N ARG A 811 17.30 20.74 21.77
CA ARG A 811 17.55 21.34 23.08
C ARG A 811 16.90 20.53 24.20
N MET A 812 15.65 20.09 24.00
CA MET A 812 14.96 19.19 24.94
C MET A 812 15.68 17.84 25.07
N LEU A 813 16.31 17.35 24.00
CA LEU A 813 17.07 16.09 24.03
C LEU A 813 18.52 16.25 24.53
N GLY A 814 18.97 17.48 24.80
CA GLY A 814 20.36 17.74 25.21
C GLY A 814 21.39 17.54 24.11
N ILE A 815 20.96 17.59 22.84
CA ILE A 815 21.82 17.51 21.67
C ILE A 815 22.39 18.91 21.42
N ASN A 816 23.60 19.15 21.92
CA ASN A 816 24.34 20.36 21.60
C ASN A 816 24.83 20.29 20.15
N LYS A 817 24.56 21.34 19.37
CA LYS A 817 25.21 21.55 18.07
C LYS A 817 26.62 22.08 18.24
#